data_AF-A0A195CRS8-F1
#
_entry.id   AF-A0A195CRS8-F1
#
_cell.length_a   1.000
_cell.length_b   1.000
_cell.length_c   1.000
_cell.angle_alpha   90.00
_cell.angle_beta   90.00
_cell.angle_gamma   90.00
#
_symmetry.space_group_name_H-M   'P 1'
#
loop_
_entity.id
_entity.type
_entity.pdbx_description
1 polymer ?
#
loop_
_entity_poly.entity_id
_entity_poly.type
_entity_poly.pdbx_seq_one_letter_code
_entity_poly.pdbx_strand_id
1 'polypeptide(L)'
;MTMRCRASSIVVTIALLIVLLDGAIGKLRVVYRWKQIDYEWPSNDIKRLFPDYKQEDNLPLGLEVAGDRLFITVPRWRQGVAASLNYIRLNDTRESPPLIPYPSWEAHQYGAAGVPEIVSTFRVRADRCNRLWVLDTGLTDILGSPEQQAPPALIVYDLMTNRMLRKYVIPSEQRTTDSLFANIAVEDYSCEDSYGYLGDLGGPGLVVYSWNLRKSWLVKHHSFHPDPMGGEFKVSGISFQWNDGLFGMALAPTGDGYSTMYYHPLSSGMEFSVSTRLLRDAQRASVAEASRLFHVFVLETSHEFQTLGSRGPNGQSSVSFLDPKTGILFYALTNLNAIACWKPQNKFTVQQQGYVYQDNVTMVFPNDLKIDRNGNLWILSDRLPIFMYSQLDLHDYNFRILMGSTEQLIMGTVCDSTSPFTTTTIYDHRDHMDHMDHINNRIDHKDHTMSLTPRIGNSAGFIKIEIATMLHYYGTFYSFYHRIPFYYTDCKNRNIFCILYHMIYITLYTILLCLFHSNVYKTSPQFIMCILDACAMTTKTHIAQLGNNFLTNARNALKFYEKERAHHITDKAERLLPKFYVREAATPRSVPLTFLPDGFYRTFKRRAVEALKNVDFHKPSTTTNLIIDSLATTTFVLSLVAALVHSYAILILASLFLTWTTVAAHNYFHMRDNFRMYYFDLSMLSSKNWRITHAMSHHMYPNTIWDYEMYVVEPFLQWYPRKDKSYLTGMISKIISPFVWMLLFVVEGIKRYYLVYTEYGVFEFRDFVPFLLPISMSLVAPKIFIAFKLWFMMLLISSTMFGLIGFNAAHHHPDIFHDGDVYRNDLDWGLLEIDAVRDRKVIDDSIFLVMTNFGSHTLHHLLPIVDHHYLPLCVPAFLKTCEEFNVSSEKWTQWDLLKGQFNQLTRTDVKKNYRECSSSTK
;
A
#
# COMPACT_ATOMS: atom_id res chain seq x y z
N MET A 1 5.47 -76.21 -10.98
CA MET A 1 5.58 -75.21 -12.07
C MET A 1 4.32 -74.36 -12.13
N THR A 2 3.92 -73.74 -11.00
CA THR A 2 2.57 -73.12 -10.83
C THR A 2 2.56 -71.98 -9.80
N MET A 3 3.68 -71.31 -9.56
CA MET A 3 3.73 -70.15 -8.64
C MET A 3 4.37 -68.88 -9.23
N ARG A 4 4.98 -68.93 -10.43
CA ARG A 4 5.57 -67.74 -11.06
C ARG A 4 4.65 -66.96 -12.00
N CYS A 5 3.52 -67.54 -12.44
CA CYS A 5 2.58 -66.82 -13.33
C CYS A 5 1.51 -65.97 -12.61
N ARG A 6 1.27 -66.16 -11.30
CA ARG A 6 0.28 -65.35 -10.57
C ARG A 6 0.83 -64.00 -10.06
N ALA A 7 2.13 -63.93 -9.74
CA ALA A 7 2.74 -62.68 -9.27
C ALA A 7 2.87 -61.63 -10.38
N SER A 8 3.26 -62.03 -11.60
CA SER A 8 3.37 -61.10 -12.73
C SER A 8 2.02 -60.55 -13.18
N SER A 9 0.95 -61.36 -13.11
CA SER A 9 -0.39 -60.88 -13.45
C SER A 9 -0.91 -59.87 -12.42
N ILE A 10 -0.67 -60.09 -11.12
CA ILE A 10 -1.09 -59.15 -10.06
C ILE A 10 -0.31 -57.84 -10.13
N VAL A 11 1.00 -57.87 -10.42
CA VAL A 11 1.81 -56.65 -10.57
C VAL A 11 1.40 -55.86 -11.81
N VAL A 12 1.07 -56.53 -12.92
CA VAL A 12 0.55 -55.86 -14.12
C VAL A 12 -0.86 -55.30 -13.87
N THR A 13 -1.72 -56.01 -13.14
CA THR A 13 -3.06 -55.51 -12.78
C THR A 13 -3.00 -54.36 -11.77
N ILE A 14 -2.07 -54.37 -10.81
CA ILE A 14 -1.84 -53.25 -9.87
C ILE A 14 -1.18 -52.07 -10.59
N ALA A 15 -0.23 -52.29 -11.50
CA ALA A 15 0.35 -51.23 -12.32
C ALA A 15 -0.69 -50.64 -13.29
N LEU A 16 -1.58 -51.45 -13.87
CA LEU A 16 -2.73 -50.97 -14.65
C LEU A 16 -3.76 -50.28 -13.77
N LEU A 17 -4.01 -50.72 -12.52
CA LEU A 17 -4.88 -50.02 -11.59
C LEU A 17 -4.26 -48.71 -11.11
N ILE A 18 -2.94 -48.63 -10.91
CA ILE A 18 -2.22 -47.40 -10.58
C ILE A 18 -2.21 -46.47 -11.79
N VAL A 19 -2.01 -46.96 -13.01
CA VAL A 19 -2.09 -46.15 -14.25
C VAL A 19 -3.54 -45.76 -14.60
N LEU A 20 -4.54 -46.56 -14.19
CA LEU A 20 -5.97 -46.21 -14.29
C LEU A 20 -6.43 -45.30 -13.13
N LEU A 21 -5.75 -45.31 -11.98
CA LEU A 21 -5.98 -44.39 -10.85
C LEU A 21 -5.23 -43.06 -11.03
N ASP A 22 -4.13 -43.04 -11.78
CA ASP A 22 -3.42 -41.83 -12.20
C ASP A 22 -4.10 -41.15 -13.41
N GLY A 23 -5.12 -41.81 -13.97
CA GLY A 23 -5.88 -41.38 -15.13
C GLY A 23 -7.29 -40.86 -14.84
N ALA A 24 -7.55 -40.17 -13.71
CA ALA A 24 -8.77 -39.34 -13.54
C ALA A 24 -8.84 -38.54 -12.21
N ILE A 25 -7.88 -37.65 -11.91
CA ILE A 25 -8.17 -36.44 -11.10
C ILE A 25 -7.39 -35.25 -11.68
N GLY A 26 -7.68 -34.87 -12.92
CA GLY A 26 -7.13 -33.66 -13.51
C GLY A 26 -7.80 -32.43 -12.90
N LYS A 27 -7.12 -31.72 -12.00
CA LYS A 27 -7.66 -30.49 -11.39
C LYS A 27 -7.96 -29.40 -12.43
N LEU A 28 -7.04 -29.16 -13.38
CA LEU A 28 -7.19 -28.24 -14.51
C LEU A 28 -6.53 -28.86 -15.74
N ARG A 29 -7.22 -28.91 -16.88
CA ARG A 29 -6.70 -29.52 -18.13
C ARG A 29 -6.69 -28.51 -19.28
N VAL A 30 -5.68 -28.59 -20.13
CA VAL A 30 -5.65 -27.85 -21.40
C VAL A 30 -6.72 -28.44 -22.33
N VAL A 31 -7.69 -27.62 -22.73
CA VAL A 31 -8.77 -28.02 -23.64
C VAL A 31 -8.54 -27.52 -25.06
N TYR A 32 -7.91 -26.36 -25.21
CA TYR A 32 -7.48 -25.84 -26.50
C TYR A 32 -6.10 -25.21 -26.37
N ARG A 33 -5.28 -25.29 -27.43
CA ARG A 33 -3.97 -24.64 -27.46
C ARG A 33 -3.60 -24.27 -28.88
N TRP A 34 -2.88 -23.17 -29.05
CA TRP A 34 -2.45 -22.65 -30.34
C TRP A 34 -0.98 -22.29 -30.30
N LYS A 35 -0.25 -22.65 -31.36
CA LYS A 35 1.07 -22.08 -31.64
C LYS A 35 0.92 -20.66 -32.17
N GLN A 36 -0.01 -20.50 -33.11
CA GLN A 36 -0.42 -19.24 -33.72
C GLN A 36 -1.94 -19.28 -33.92
N ILE A 37 -2.58 -18.12 -33.82
CA ILE A 37 -4.02 -17.99 -34.07
C ILE A 37 -4.27 -17.90 -35.58
N ASP A 38 -5.26 -18.64 -36.07
CA ASP A 38 -5.79 -18.50 -37.44
C ASP A 38 -7.31 -18.38 -37.39
N TYR A 39 -7.91 -18.00 -38.51
CA TYR A 39 -9.33 -17.77 -38.66
C TYR A 39 -9.98 -18.74 -39.63
N GLU A 40 -11.26 -18.99 -39.47
CA GLU A 40 -12.05 -19.83 -40.40
C GLU A 40 -12.40 -19.03 -41.65
N TRP A 41 -11.44 -18.90 -42.56
CA TRP A 41 -11.57 -18.15 -43.80
C TRP A 41 -12.60 -18.81 -44.74
N PRO A 42 -13.70 -18.12 -45.14
CA PRO A 42 -14.69 -18.70 -46.04
C PRO A 42 -14.14 -18.95 -47.45
N SER A 43 -13.24 -18.08 -47.91
CA SER A 43 -12.55 -18.19 -49.19
C SER A 43 -11.28 -17.34 -49.20
N ASN A 44 -10.40 -17.60 -50.19
CA ASN A 44 -9.23 -16.76 -50.43
C ASN A 44 -9.61 -15.32 -50.82
N ASP A 45 -10.80 -15.11 -51.40
CA ASP A 45 -11.26 -13.77 -51.78
C ASP A 45 -11.63 -12.94 -50.54
N ILE A 46 -12.29 -13.54 -49.54
CA ILE A 46 -12.52 -12.88 -48.26
C ILE A 46 -11.20 -12.58 -47.56
N LYS A 47 -10.23 -13.51 -47.61
CA LYS A 47 -8.89 -13.30 -47.03
C LYS A 47 -8.17 -12.10 -47.66
N ARG A 48 -8.33 -11.87 -48.96
CA ARG A 48 -7.76 -10.71 -49.67
C ARG A 48 -8.37 -9.37 -49.23
N LEU A 49 -9.54 -9.35 -48.60
CA LEU A 49 -10.14 -8.15 -48.02
C LEU A 49 -9.42 -7.67 -46.75
N PHE A 50 -8.51 -8.47 -46.21
CA PHE A 50 -7.67 -8.16 -45.06
C PHE A 50 -6.19 -8.18 -45.47
N PRO A 51 -5.74 -7.21 -46.30
CA PRO A 51 -4.40 -7.24 -46.90
C PRO A 51 -3.27 -7.15 -45.87
N ASP A 52 -3.52 -6.53 -44.72
CA ASP A 52 -2.53 -6.36 -43.66
C ASP A 52 -2.42 -7.58 -42.74
N TYR A 53 -3.29 -8.59 -42.89
CA TYR A 53 -3.33 -9.76 -42.01
C TYR A 53 -1.98 -10.47 -41.94
N LYS A 54 -1.49 -10.64 -40.71
CA LYS A 54 -0.30 -11.41 -40.38
C LYS A 54 -0.61 -12.32 -39.22
N GLN A 55 -0.48 -13.63 -39.44
CA GLN A 55 -0.84 -14.63 -38.43
C GLN A 55 -0.16 -14.40 -37.08
N GLU A 56 1.13 -14.05 -37.10
CA GLU A 56 1.98 -13.77 -35.94
C GLU A 56 1.54 -12.58 -35.08
N ASP A 57 0.70 -11.68 -35.59
CA ASP A 57 0.22 -10.49 -34.88
C ASP A 57 -1.00 -10.76 -33.97
N ASN A 58 -1.54 -12.00 -33.99
CA ASN A 58 -2.81 -12.34 -33.36
C ASN A 58 -2.60 -12.97 -31.97
N LEU A 59 -2.65 -12.14 -30.93
CA LEU A 59 -2.62 -12.56 -29.52
C LEU A 59 -4.04 -12.58 -28.93
N PRO A 60 -4.54 -13.73 -28.45
CA PRO A 60 -5.81 -13.79 -27.73
C PRO A 60 -5.66 -13.18 -26.33
N LEU A 61 -6.61 -12.36 -25.88
CA LEU A 61 -6.50 -11.60 -24.62
C LEU A 61 -7.63 -11.91 -23.60
N GLY A 62 -8.85 -12.16 -24.05
CA GLY A 62 -10.02 -12.39 -23.19
C GLY A 62 -10.87 -13.56 -23.65
N LEU A 63 -11.62 -14.16 -22.73
CA LEU A 63 -12.55 -15.25 -23.03
C LEU A 63 -13.93 -15.06 -22.38
N GLU A 64 -14.94 -15.70 -22.96
CA GLU A 64 -16.27 -15.85 -22.35
C GLU A 64 -16.98 -17.10 -22.86
N VAL A 65 -17.69 -17.81 -21.97
CA VAL A 65 -18.49 -18.98 -22.34
C VAL A 65 -19.96 -18.60 -22.38
N ALA A 66 -20.61 -18.76 -23.53
CA ALA A 66 -22.06 -18.57 -23.63
C ALA A 66 -22.69 -19.56 -24.64
N GLY A 67 -23.63 -20.36 -24.14
CA GLY A 67 -24.28 -21.39 -24.94
C GLY A 67 -23.28 -22.45 -25.42
N ASP A 68 -23.25 -22.69 -26.73
CA ASP A 68 -22.33 -23.61 -27.40
C ASP A 68 -21.01 -22.95 -27.85
N ARG A 69 -20.77 -21.68 -27.46
CA ARG A 69 -19.67 -20.87 -27.95
C ARG A 69 -18.70 -20.49 -26.82
N LEU A 70 -17.41 -20.55 -27.14
CA LEU A 70 -16.35 -19.93 -26.37
C LEU A 70 -15.86 -18.72 -27.16
N PHE A 71 -16.23 -17.53 -26.70
CA PHE A 71 -15.77 -16.27 -27.27
C PHE A 71 -14.31 -16.03 -26.90
N ILE A 72 -13.55 -15.52 -27.86
CA ILE A 72 -12.12 -15.20 -27.72
C ILE A 72 -11.89 -13.84 -28.36
N THR A 73 -11.30 -12.92 -27.58
CA THR A 73 -10.94 -11.59 -28.08
C THR A 73 -9.49 -11.58 -28.55
N VAL A 74 -9.24 -10.91 -29.68
CA VAL A 74 -7.91 -10.70 -30.25
C VAL A 74 -7.77 -9.18 -30.48
N PRO A 75 -7.32 -8.42 -29.48
CA PRO A 75 -7.19 -6.97 -29.64
C PRO A 75 -6.19 -6.61 -30.73
N ARG A 76 -6.38 -5.47 -31.40
CA ARG A 76 -5.47 -4.94 -32.42
C ARG A 76 -4.20 -4.35 -31.81
N TRP A 77 -3.43 -5.20 -31.10
CA TRP A 77 -2.10 -4.86 -30.59
C TRP A 77 -1.14 -4.48 -31.72
N ARG A 78 -1.32 -5.10 -32.89
CA ARG A 78 -0.63 -4.82 -34.14
C ARG A 78 -1.64 -4.78 -35.28
N GLN A 79 -1.26 -4.19 -36.41
CA GLN A 79 -2.14 -4.04 -37.58
C GLN A 79 -2.60 -5.38 -38.19
N GLY A 80 -1.82 -6.45 -38.08
CA GLY A 80 -2.10 -7.73 -38.75
C GLY A 80 -3.23 -8.58 -38.17
N VAL A 81 -4.05 -8.03 -37.27
CA VAL A 81 -5.23 -8.71 -36.72
C VAL A 81 -6.41 -8.61 -37.68
N ALA A 82 -7.00 -9.74 -38.08
CA ALA A 82 -8.12 -9.74 -39.02
C ALA A 82 -9.45 -9.37 -38.33
N ALA A 83 -9.79 -10.10 -37.26
CA ALA A 83 -11.02 -9.91 -36.51
C ALA A 83 -10.76 -9.93 -35.01
N SER A 84 -11.35 -8.96 -34.30
CA SER A 84 -11.04 -8.71 -32.89
C SER A 84 -11.95 -9.40 -31.89
N LEU A 85 -13.17 -9.74 -32.30
CA LEU A 85 -14.12 -10.51 -31.51
C LEU A 85 -14.47 -11.77 -32.28
N ASN A 86 -14.22 -12.93 -31.66
CA ASN A 86 -14.35 -14.22 -32.31
C ASN A 86 -14.97 -15.23 -31.35
N TYR A 87 -15.28 -16.42 -31.87
CA TYR A 87 -15.60 -17.57 -31.04
C TYR A 87 -15.13 -18.88 -31.69
N ILE A 88 -15.09 -19.93 -30.87
CA ILE A 88 -15.04 -21.32 -31.32
C ILE A 88 -16.24 -22.08 -30.77
N ARG A 89 -16.58 -23.21 -31.39
CA ARG A 89 -17.62 -24.11 -30.89
C ARG A 89 -17.05 -24.99 -29.78
N LEU A 90 -17.79 -25.14 -28.68
CA LEU A 90 -17.36 -25.98 -27.54
C LEU A 90 -17.30 -27.48 -27.85
N ASN A 91 -17.96 -27.92 -28.93
CA ASN A 91 -17.92 -29.31 -29.40
C ASN A 91 -16.83 -29.56 -30.47
N ASP A 92 -15.98 -28.57 -30.76
CA ASP A 92 -14.86 -28.76 -31.66
C ASP A 92 -13.85 -29.74 -31.04
N THR A 93 -13.45 -30.74 -31.84
CA THR A 93 -12.52 -31.78 -31.40
C THR A 93 -11.08 -31.47 -31.77
N ARG A 94 -10.86 -30.41 -32.57
CA ARG A 94 -9.52 -29.93 -32.91
C ARG A 94 -8.87 -29.32 -31.68
N GLU A 95 -7.57 -29.54 -31.55
CA GLU A 95 -6.78 -28.96 -30.47
C GLU A 95 -6.53 -27.45 -30.67
N SER A 96 -6.37 -27.02 -31.93
CA SER A 96 -6.15 -25.63 -32.35
C SER A 96 -7.25 -25.20 -33.35
N PRO A 97 -8.51 -25.08 -32.92
CA PRO A 97 -9.59 -24.71 -33.83
C PRO A 97 -9.41 -23.27 -34.35
N PRO A 98 -9.65 -23.01 -35.64
CA PRO A 98 -9.60 -21.65 -36.18
C PRO A 98 -10.73 -20.81 -35.58
N LEU A 99 -10.48 -19.51 -35.43
CA LEU A 99 -11.43 -18.57 -34.85
C LEU A 99 -12.49 -18.14 -35.87
N ILE A 100 -13.75 -18.07 -35.43
CA ILE A 100 -14.87 -17.59 -36.25
C ILE A 100 -15.19 -16.14 -35.84
N PRO A 101 -15.07 -15.17 -36.76
CA PRO A 101 -15.41 -13.77 -36.46
C PRO A 101 -16.87 -13.60 -36.05
N TYR A 102 -17.09 -12.74 -35.05
CA TYR A 102 -18.41 -12.43 -34.52
C TYR A 102 -18.70 -10.92 -34.56
N PRO A 103 -19.94 -10.51 -34.92
CA PRO A 103 -21.04 -11.36 -35.40
C PRO A 103 -20.82 -11.89 -36.83
N SER A 104 -19.96 -11.23 -37.60
CA SER A 104 -19.61 -11.60 -38.98
C SER A 104 -18.26 -11.00 -39.38
N TRP A 105 -17.76 -11.30 -40.58
CA TRP A 105 -16.53 -10.71 -41.12
C TRP A 105 -16.64 -9.20 -41.37
N GLU A 106 -17.81 -8.76 -41.85
CA GLU A 106 -18.09 -7.37 -42.20
C GLU A 106 -17.99 -6.43 -40.99
N ALA A 107 -18.27 -6.93 -39.79
CA ALA A 107 -18.17 -6.15 -38.56
C ALA A 107 -16.71 -5.76 -38.21
N HIS A 108 -15.71 -6.43 -38.79
CA HIS A 108 -14.28 -6.20 -38.54
C HIS A 108 -13.55 -5.60 -39.75
N GLN A 109 -14.22 -5.47 -40.89
CA GLN A 109 -13.59 -5.08 -42.15
C GLN A 109 -13.48 -3.56 -42.28
N TYR A 110 -12.28 -3.08 -42.61
CA TYR A 110 -12.07 -1.71 -43.08
C TYR A 110 -12.53 -1.62 -44.54
N GLY A 111 -13.55 -0.79 -44.80
CA GLY A 111 -14.15 -0.63 -46.13
C GLY A 111 -14.24 0.83 -46.55
N ALA A 112 -14.91 1.10 -47.68
CA ALA A 112 -15.13 2.46 -48.19
C ALA A 112 -15.94 3.38 -47.24
N ALA A 113 -16.64 2.79 -46.26
CA ALA A 113 -17.44 3.48 -45.25
C ALA A 113 -16.64 3.97 -44.03
N GLY A 114 -15.33 3.68 -43.94
CA GLY A 114 -14.45 4.12 -42.85
C GLY A 114 -14.26 3.06 -41.76
N VAL A 115 -14.37 3.48 -40.49
CA VAL A 115 -14.05 2.71 -39.28
C VAL A 115 -15.02 1.52 -39.09
N PRO A 116 -14.52 0.30 -38.78
CA PRO A 116 -15.37 -0.88 -38.62
C PRO A 116 -16.32 -0.80 -37.41
N GLU A 117 -17.33 -1.67 -37.39
CA GLU A 117 -18.29 -1.79 -36.28
C GLU A 117 -17.59 -2.11 -34.96
N ILE A 118 -16.67 -3.09 -35.02
CA ILE A 118 -15.75 -3.49 -33.96
C ILE A 118 -14.33 -3.13 -34.42
N VAL A 119 -13.67 -2.30 -33.63
CA VAL A 119 -12.28 -1.91 -33.87
C VAL A 119 -11.37 -2.86 -33.11
N SER A 120 -11.38 -2.82 -31.78
CA SER A 120 -10.44 -3.58 -30.97
C SER A 120 -11.03 -3.92 -29.60
N THR A 121 -11.53 -5.16 -29.50
CA THR A 121 -12.19 -5.70 -28.31
C THR A 121 -11.16 -6.22 -27.32
N PHE A 122 -11.20 -5.73 -26.08
CA PHE A 122 -10.32 -6.19 -25.00
C PHE A 122 -10.96 -7.30 -24.15
N ARG A 123 -12.19 -7.06 -23.68
CA ARG A 123 -12.93 -7.98 -22.79
C ARG A 123 -14.38 -8.06 -23.19
N VAL A 124 -14.97 -9.21 -22.88
CA VAL A 124 -16.38 -9.51 -23.11
C VAL A 124 -17.00 -10.11 -21.86
N ARG A 125 -18.31 -9.90 -21.69
CA ARG A 125 -19.10 -10.55 -20.65
C ARG A 125 -20.47 -10.97 -21.17
N ALA A 126 -20.82 -12.23 -20.99
CA ALA A 126 -22.16 -12.73 -21.25
C ALA A 126 -23.00 -12.65 -19.98
N ASP A 127 -24.23 -12.13 -20.11
CA ASP A 127 -25.17 -12.07 -18.99
C ASP A 127 -26.25 -13.17 -19.06
N ARG A 128 -27.11 -13.23 -18.04
CA ARG A 128 -28.22 -14.17 -17.96
C ARG A 128 -29.32 -13.92 -19.00
N CYS A 129 -29.34 -12.73 -19.60
CA CYS A 129 -30.34 -12.26 -20.55
C CYS A 129 -29.97 -12.59 -22.00
N ASN A 130 -28.96 -13.44 -22.21
CA ASN A 130 -28.40 -13.77 -23.51
C ASN A 130 -27.88 -12.53 -24.26
N ARG A 131 -27.30 -11.57 -23.54
CA ARG A 131 -26.59 -10.44 -24.15
C ARG A 131 -25.09 -10.61 -23.97
N LEU A 132 -24.34 -10.31 -25.03
CA LEU A 132 -22.89 -10.22 -24.99
C LEU A 132 -22.48 -8.75 -24.91
N TRP A 133 -21.88 -8.37 -23.79
CA TRP A 133 -21.34 -7.05 -23.54
C TRP A 133 -19.88 -7.04 -23.99
N VAL A 134 -19.56 -6.16 -24.93
CA VAL A 134 -18.28 -6.10 -25.65
C VAL A 134 -17.65 -4.75 -25.39
N LEU A 135 -16.46 -4.77 -24.78
CA LEU A 135 -15.70 -3.56 -24.49
C LEU A 135 -14.70 -3.29 -25.62
N ASP A 136 -15.03 -2.31 -26.46
CA ASP A 136 -14.22 -1.89 -27.60
C ASP A 136 -13.40 -0.65 -27.25
N THR A 137 -12.09 -0.73 -27.44
CA THR A 137 -11.14 0.36 -27.13
C THR A 137 -11.09 1.43 -28.22
N GLY A 138 -11.49 1.09 -29.45
CA GLY A 138 -11.37 1.97 -30.61
C GLY A 138 -9.92 2.23 -31.06
N LEU A 139 -8.93 1.57 -30.46
CA LEU A 139 -7.51 1.72 -30.76
C LEU A 139 -7.03 0.65 -31.74
N THR A 140 -6.06 1.02 -32.57
CA THR A 140 -5.35 0.13 -33.49
C THR A 140 -3.85 0.27 -33.32
N ASP A 141 -3.11 -0.79 -33.65
CA ASP A 141 -1.64 -0.84 -33.61
C ASP A 141 -1.03 -0.40 -32.27
N ILE A 142 -1.62 -0.89 -31.17
CA ILE A 142 -1.33 -0.43 -29.79
C ILE A 142 0.15 -0.58 -29.39
N LEU A 143 0.90 -1.54 -29.93
CA LEU A 143 2.33 -1.71 -29.66
C LEU A 143 3.23 -0.95 -30.64
N GLY A 144 2.71 -0.57 -31.81
CA GLY A 144 3.44 0.10 -32.87
C GLY A 144 3.22 1.62 -32.80
N SER A 145 2.36 2.12 -33.68
CA SER A 145 1.91 3.52 -33.72
C SER A 145 0.42 3.60 -33.35
N PRO A 146 0.07 3.70 -32.05
CA PRO A 146 -1.32 3.66 -31.61
C PRO A 146 -2.17 4.73 -32.28
N GLU A 147 -3.26 4.31 -32.91
CA GLU A 147 -4.20 5.22 -33.57
C GLU A 147 -5.63 4.99 -33.05
N GLN A 148 -6.26 6.07 -32.58
CA GLN A 148 -7.64 6.07 -32.09
C GLN A 148 -8.61 6.25 -33.26
N GLN A 149 -9.08 5.14 -33.83
CA GLN A 149 -10.01 5.12 -34.97
C GLN A 149 -11.43 5.52 -34.56
N ALA A 150 -11.89 5.10 -33.38
CA ALA A 150 -13.18 5.47 -32.81
C ALA A 150 -13.04 5.72 -31.30
N PRO A 151 -13.93 6.50 -30.66
CA PRO A 151 -13.95 6.58 -29.21
C PRO A 151 -14.25 5.20 -28.56
N PRO A 152 -13.74 4.93 -27.35
CA PRO A 152 -14.08 3.71 -26.61
C PRO A 152 -15.59 3.55 -26.43
N ALA A 153 -16.08 2.33 -26.63
CA ALA A 153 -17.51 2.05 -26.64
C ALA A 153 -17.86 0.70 -26.02
N LEU A 154 -19.04 0.64 -25.42
CA LEU A 154 -19.69 -0.58 -24.98
C LEU A 154 -20.69 -1.03 -26.04
N ILE A 155 -20.42 -2.15 -26.69
CA ILE A 155 -21.29 -2.74 -27.71
C ILE A 155 -22.00 -3.94 -27.09
N VAL A 156 -23.31 -4.04 -27.27
CA VAL A 156 -24.12 -5.12 -26.70
C VAL A 156 -24.84 -5.85 -27.83
N TYR A 157 -24.59 -7.14 -27.95
CA TYR A 157 -25.23 -8.01 -28.94
C TYR A 157 -26.23 -8.95 -28.26
N ASP A 158 -27.29 -9.29 -28.98
CA ASP A 158 -28.16 -10.41 -28.65
C ASP A 158 -27.50 -11.71 -29.12
N LEU A 159 -27.22 -12.63 -28.21
CA LEU A 159 -26.59 -13.91 -28.50
C LEU A 159 -27.51 -14.89 -29.26
N MET A 160 -28.82 -14.66 -29.24
CA MET A 160 -29.79 -15.49 -29.95
C MET A 160 -29.85 -15.12 -31.44
N THR A 161 -29.85 -13.81 -31.73
CA THR A 161 -29.99 -13.30 -33.11
C THR A 161 -28.68 -12.84 -33.73
N ASN A 162 -27.60 -12.74 -32.95
CA ASN A 162 -26.30 -12.15 -33.29
C ASN A 162 -26.40 -10.69 -33.76
N ARG A 163 -27.48 -9.98 -33.41
CA ARG A 163 -27.69 -8.58 -33.81
C ARG A 163 -27.22 -7.63 -32.72
N MET A 164 -26.64 -6.51 -33.13
CA MET A 164 -26.32 -5.43 -32.20
C MET A 164 -27.61 -4.84 -31.63
N LEU A 165 -27.72 -4.86 -30.30
CA LEU A 165 -28.81 -4.22 -29.56
C LEU A 165 -28.47 -2.75 -29.26
N ARG A 166 -27.21 -2.46 -28.97
CA ARG A 166 -26.77 -1.14 -28.55
C ARG A 166 -25.27 -0.94 -28.76
N LYS A 167 -24.88 0.27 -29.18
CA LYS A 167 -23.51 0.79 -29.10
C LYS A 167 -23.54 2.07 -28.29
N TYR A 168 -22.92 2.05 -27.11
CA TYR A 168 -22.84 3.18 -26.20
C TYR A 168 -21.41 3.71 -26.19
N VAL A 169 -21.20 4.90 -26.74
CA VAL A 169 -19.90 5.57 -26.72
C VAL A 169 -19.68 6.14 -25.32
N ILE A 170 -18.52 5.86 -24.73
CA ILE A 170 -18.17 6.39 -23.41
C ILE A 170 -17.94 7.91 -23.55
N PRO A 171 -18.69 8.74 -22.80
CA PRO A 171 -18.61 10.20 -22.92
C PRO A 171 -17.19 10.74 -22.65
N SER A 172 -16.80 11.81 -23.34
CA SER A 172 -15.45 12.39 -23.25
C SER A 172 -15.07 12.86 -21.85
N GLU A 173 -16.04 13.31 -21.07
CA GLU A 173 -15.86 13.76 -19.68
C GLU A 173 -15.61 12.59 -18.70
N GLN A 174 -15.84 11.35 -19.12
CA GLN A 174 -15.65 10.14 -18.31
C GLN A 174 -14.33 9.41 -18.64
N ARG A 175 -13.47 10.03 -19.45
CA ARG A 175 -12.20 9.47 -19.92
C ARG A 175 -11.12 10.55 -20.00
N THR A 176 -9.86 10.14 -19.86
CA THR A 176 -8.67 10.96 -20.06
C THR A 176 -7.96 10.53 -21.35
N THR A 177 -6.86 11.19 -21.71
CA THR A 177 -6.01 10.79 -22.83
C THR A 177 -5.33 9.44 -22.60
N ASP A 178 -5.11 9.08 -21.34
CA ASP A 178 -4.49 7.81 -20.95
C ASP A 178 -5.52 6.69 -20.73
N SER A 179 -6.82 6.97 -20.86
CA SER A 179 -7.88 5.98 -20.58
C SER A 179 -7.78 4.76 -21.48
N LEU A 180 -7.79 3.58 -20.86
CA LEU A 180 -7.85 2.29 -21.54
C LEU A 180 -8.79 1.38 -20.75
N PHE A 181 -10.03 1.27 -21.22
CA PHE A 181 -11.03 0.41 -20.60
C PHE A 181 -10.70 -1.05 -20.93
N ALA A 182 -10.04 -1.71 -19.99
CA ALA A 182 -9.40 -2.99 -20.25
C ALA A 182 -10.18 -4.18 -19.67
N ASN A 183 -11.14 -3.95 -18.75
CA ASN A 183 -11.97 -5.01 -18.19
C ASN A 183 -13.41 -4.56 -17.89
N ILE A 184 -14.33 -5.53 -17.86
CA ILE A 184 -15.76 -5.32 -17.59
C ILE A 184 -16.32 -6.38 -16.65
N ALA A 185 -17.12 -5.95 -15.67
CA ALA A 185 -18.02 -6.79 -14.91
C ALA A 185 -19.47 -6.37 -15.19
N VAL A 186 -20.40 -7.35 -15.22
CA VAL A 186 -21.82 -7.11 -15.52
C VAL A 186 -22.66 -7.67 -14.40
N GLU A 187 -23.55 -6.84 -13.86
CA GLU A 187 -24.51 -7.20 -12.83
C GLU A 187 -25.91 -7.21 -13.42
N ASP A 188 -26.54 -8.37 -13.38
CA ASP A 188 -27.65 -8.72 -14.27
C ASP A 188 -28.86 -9.31 -13.53
N TYR A 189 -29.10 -8.92 -12.28
CA TYR A 189 -30.28 -9.36 -11.50
C TYR A 189 -31.60 -9.20 -12.25
N SER A 190 -31.73 -8.09 -12.98
CA SER A 190 -32.84 -7.78 -13.86
C SER A 190 -32.30 -7.47 -15.26
N CYS A 191 -32.92 -8.03 -16.29
CA CYS A 191 -32.59 -7.72 -17.68
C CYS A 191 -32.95 -6.28 -18.08
N GLU A 192 -33.91 -5.67 -17.39
CA GLU A 192 -34.34 -4.29 -17.62
C GLU A 192 -33.44 -3.28 -16.92
N ASP A 193 -32.86 -3.65 -15.77
CA ASP A 193 -32.02 -2.77 -14.94
C ASP A 193 -30.64 -3.41 -14.64
N SER A 194 -29.93 -3.78 -15.70
CA SER A 194 -28.57 -4.31 -15.60
C SER A 194 -27.53 -3.19 -15.59
N TYR A 195 -26.40 -3.46 -14.94
CA TYR A 195 -25.30 -2.50 -14.83
C TYR A 195 -24.00 -3.10 -15.38
N GLY A 196 -23.26 -2.29 -16.13
CA GLY A 196 -21.90 -2.58 -16.58
C GLY A 196 -20.89 -1.77 -15.78
N TYR A 197 -19.82 -2.41 -15.34
CA TYR A 197 -18.72 -1.80 -14.59
C TYR A 197 -17.45 -1.90 -15.44
N LEU A 198 -17.01 -0.77 -15.99
CA LEU A 198 -15.90 -0.69 -16.94
C LEU A 198 -14.67 -0.14 -16.22
N GLY A 199 -13.65 -0.98 -16.02
CA GLY A 199 -12.41 -0.61 -15.34
C GLY A 199 -11.46 0.09 -16.30
N ASP A 200 -11.06 1.31 -15.95
CA ASP A 200 -10.07 2.10 -16.68
C ASP A 200 -8.68 1.87 -16.09
N LEU A 201 -7.84 1.19 -16.86
CA LEU A 201 -6.50 0.78 -16.48
C LEU A 201 -5.50 1.95 -16.57
N GLY A 202 -5.55 2.74 -17.64
CA GLY A 202 -4.61 3.84 -17.88
C GLY A 202 -5.05 5.18 -17.29
N GLY A 203 -6.36 5.40 -17.14
CA GLY A 203 -6.96 6.52 -16.40
C GLY A 203 -7.66 6.06 -15.11
N PRO A 204 -6.95 5.52 -14.10
CA PRO A 204 -7.51 4.79 -12.96
C PRO A 204 -8.88 5.26 -12.49
N GLY A 205 -9.92 4.47 -12.77
CA GLY A 205 -11.31 4.86 -12.55
C GLY A 205 -12.28 3.76 -12.95
N LEU A 206 -13.53 3.91 -12.53
CA LEU A 206 -14.61 2.96 -12.85
C LEU A 206 -15.76 3.70 -13.53
N VAL A 207 -16.07 3.34 -14.77
CA VAL A 207 -17.27 3.84 -15.45
C VAL A 207 -18.42 2.88 -15.16
N VAL A 208 -19.49 3.39 -14.56
CA VAL A 208 -20.70 2.64 -14.26
C VAL A 208 -21.73 2.97 -15.32
N TYR A 209 -22.19 1.96 -16.04
CA TYR A 209 -23.19 2.06 -17.10
C TYR A 209 -24.52 1.46 -16.65
N SER A 210 -25.62 2.20 -16.77
CA SER A 210 -26.98 1.70 -16.54
C SER A 210 -27.69 1.36 -17.85
N TRP A 211 -28.13 0.10 -17.98
CA TRP A 211 -28.91 -0.34 -19.15
C TRP A 211 -30.25 0.37 -19.27
N ASN A 212 -30.94 0.56 -18.14
CA ASN A 212 -32.25 1.20 -18.08
C ASN A 212 -32.16 2.68 -18.46
N LEU A 213 -31.27 3.42 -17.78
CA LEU A 213 -31.11 4.86 -17.96
C LEU A 213 -30.41 5.23 -19.28
N ARG A 214 -29.70 4.26 -19.90
CA ARG A 214 -28.85 4.46 -21.08
C ARG A 214 -27.79 5.56 -20.86
N LYS A 215 -27.27 5.62 -19.63
CA LYS A 215 -26.31 6.62 -19.19
C LYS A 215 -25.21 5.93 -18.40
N SER A 216 -24.02 6.51 -18.45
CA SER A 216 -22.94 6.18 -17.53
C SER A 216 -22.49 7.38 -16.73
N TRP A 217 -21.73 7.11 -15.68
CA TRP A 217 -21.00 8.11 -14.89
C TRP A 217 -19.67 7.53 -14.43
N LEU A 218 -18.73 8.42 -14.13
CA LEU A 218 -17.40 8.07 -13.67
C LEU A 218 -17.38 8.01 -12.13
N VAL A 219 -16.75 6.98 -11.59
CA VAL A 219 -16.43 6.83 -10.17
C VAL A 219 -14.91 6.85 -10.03
N LYS A 220 -14.40 7.71 -9.14
CA LYS A 220 -12.98 7.81 -8.82
C LYS A 220 -12.75 7.48 -7.36
N HIS A 221 -11.73 6.68 -7.09
CA HIS A 221 -11.30 6.35 -5.74
C HIS A 221 -9.79 6.06 -5.75
N HIS A 222 -9.10 6.35 -4.64
CA HIS A 222 -7.64 6.22 -4.58
C HIS A 222 -7.18 4.76 -4.77
N SER A 223 -7.97 3.77 -4.32
CA SER A 223 -7.64 2.35 -4.47
C SER A 223 -7.83 1.79 -5.89
N PHE A 224 -8.29 2.61 -6.85
CA PHE A 224 -8.22 2.26 -8.28
C PHE A 224 -6.83 2.52 -8.86
N HIS A 225 -5.99 3.32 -8.19
CA HIS A 225 -4.63 3.56 -8.62
C HIS A 225 -3.74 2.36 -8.25
N PRO A 226 -2.75 2.03 -9.09
CA PRO A 226 -1.85 0.94 -8.79
C PRO A 226 -0.96 1.21 -7.60
N ASP A 227 -0.47 0.12 -7.03
CA ASP A 227 0.56 0.09 -6.02
C ASP A 227 1.93 0.33 -6.70
N PRO A 228 2.64 1.39 -6.33
CA PRO A 228 3.96 1.73 -6.84
C PRO A 228 5.05 0.74 -6.43
N MET A 229 4.83 -0.09 -5.41
CA MET A 229 5.65 -1.29 -5.14
C MET A 229 5.19 -2.52 -5.93
N GLY A 230 3.98 -2.48 -6.51
CA GLY A 230 3.38 -3.55 -7.31
C GLY A 230 3.65 -3.45 -8.81
N GLY A 231 4.46 -2.47 -9.26
CA GLY A 231 4.71 -2.23 -10.69
C GLY A 231 5.75 -3.14 -11.35
N GLU A 232 6.52 -3.92 -10.57
CA GLU A 232 7.51 -4.85 -11.11
C GLU A 232 6.88 -6.20 -11.47
N PHE A 233 7.08 -6.62 -12.72
CA PHE A 233 6.64 -7.91 -13.23
C PHE A 233 7.85 -8.72 -13.70
N LYS A 234 7.85 -10.00 -13.33
CA LYS A 234 8.87 -10.97 -13.76
C LYS A 234 8.18 -12.26 -14.18
N VAL A 235 7.94 -12.39 -15.47
CA VAL A 235 7.17 -13.49 -16.05
C VAL A 235 8.03 -14.22 -17.07
N SER A 236 8.25 -15.52 -16.85
CA SER A 236 9.02 -16.40 -17.75
C SER A 236 10.38 -15.84 -18.18
N GLY A 237 11.10 -15.22 -17.24
CA GLY A 237 12.44 -14.66 -17.47
C GLY A 237 12.46 -13.25 -18.08
N ILE A 238 11.31 -12.68 -18.44
CA ILE A 238 11.19 -11.28 -18.87
C ILE A 238 10.81 -10.42 -17.67
N SER A 239 11.63 -9.41 -17.40
CA SER A 239 11.37 -8.38 -16.41
C SER A 239 10.90 -7.10 -17.08
N PHE A 240 9.78 -6.56 -16.64
CA PHE A 240 9.19 -5.32 -17.16
C PHE A 240 8.45 -4.58 -16.05
N GLN A 241 8.10 -3.33 -16.31
CA GLN A 241 7.35 -2.50 -15.36
C GLN A 241 6.06 -2.02 -15.98
N TRP A 242 4.96 -2.25 -15.27
CA TRP A 242 3.64 -1.70 -15.59
C TRP A 242 3.14 -0.84 -14.45
N ASN A 243 2.17 -0.01 -14.76
CA ASN A 243 1.66 0.97 -13.84
C ASN A 243 0.14 1.08 -14.01
N ASP A 244 -0.46 -0.09 -13.97
CA ASP A 244 -1.79 -0.35 -14.50
C ASP A 244 -2.79 -0.36 -13.35
N GLY A 245 -3.77 0.54 -13.44
CA GLY A 245 -4.80 0.77 -12.44
C GLY A 245 -5.86 -0.33 -12.37
N LEU A 246 -7.07 0.07 -11.98
CA LEU A 246 -8.22 -0.82 -11.79
C LEU A 246 -8.39 -1.79 -12.95
N PHE A 247 -8.32 -3.09 -12.65
CA PHE A 247 -8.36 -4.12 -13.68
C PHE A 247 -9.21 -5.32 -13.25
N GLY A 248 -8.83 -6.04 -12.20
CA GLY A 248 -9.61 -7.18 -11.71
C GLY A 248 -10.89 -6.72 -10.99
N MET A 249 -12.04 -7.27 -11.39
CA MET A 249 -13.34 -6.98 -10.78
C MET A 249 -14.20 -8.25 -10.74
N ALA A 250 -14.75 -8.58 -9.59
CA ALA A 250 -15.68 -9.69 -9.39
C ALA A 250 -16.88 -9.26 -8.55
N LEU A 251 -18.07 -9.77 -8.87
CA LEU A 251 -19.31 -9.39 -8.21
C LEU A 251 -19.82 -10.54 -7.33
N ALA A 252 -20.11 -10.22 -6.06
CA ALA A 252 -20.68 -11.12 -5.09
C ALA A 252 -22.09 -10.71 -4.69
N PRO A 253 -23.11 -11.50 -5.08
CA PRO A 253 -24.48 -11.19 -4.73
C PRO A 253 -24.76 -11.11 -3.23
N THR A 254 -25.43 -10.03 -2.80
CA THR A 254 -25.84 -9.83 -1.39
C THR A 254 -27.28 -10.25 -1.12
N GLY A 255 -28.07 -10.56 -2.17
CA GLY A 255 -29.46 -11.03 -2.07
C GLY A 255 -30.52 -9.92 -1.94
N ASP A 256 -30.11 -8.67 -1.76
CA ASP A 256 -30.95 -7.47 -1.67
C ASP A 256 -31.08 -6.71 -3.01
N GLY A 257 -30.70 -7.34 -4.12
CA GLY A 257 -30.67 -6.73 -5.46
C GLY A 257 -29.38 -5.95 -5.78
N TYR A 258 -28.41 -5.95 -4.86
CA TYR A 258 -27.07 -5.40 -5.03
C TYR A 258 -26.00 -6.49 -4.92
N SER A 259 -24.74 -6.10 -5.07
CA SER A 259 -23.58 -6.96 -4.89
C SER A 259 -22.49 -6.22 -4.13
N THR A 260 -21.60 -6.99 -3.53
CA THR A 260 -20.26 -6.51 -3.18
C THR A 260 -19.35 -6.73 -4.39
N MET A 261 -18.72 -5.67 -4.88
CA MET A 261 -17.69 -5.76 -5.90
C MET A 261 -16.34 -5.93 -5.22
N TYR A 262 -15.67 -7.05 -5.44
CA TYR A 262 -14.26 -7.25 -5.12
C TYR A 262 -13.41 -6.76 -6.29
N TYR A 263 -12.37 -5.98 -6.02
CA TYR A 263 -11.57 -5.41 -7.10
C TYR A 263 -10.13 -5.08 -6.68
N HIS A 264 -9.26 -4.99 -7.68
CA HIS A 264 -7.87 -4.61 -7.52
C HIS A 264 -7.27 -3.94 -8.77
N PRO A 265 -6.29 -3.06 -8.59
CA PRO A 265 -5.39 -2.66 -9.68
C PRO A 265 -4.54 -3.84 -10.17
N LEU A 266 -4.18 -3.86 -11.46
CA LEU A 266 -3.29 -4.89 -12.01
C LEU A 266 -1.90 -4.83 -11.37
N SER A 267 -1.33 -3.62 -11.25
CA SER A 267 -0.05 -3.39 -10.58
C SER A 267 -0.25 -3.22 -9.07
N SER A 268 -0.83 -4.22 -8.39
CA SER A 268 -0.98 -4.22 -6.93
C SER A 268 -1.16 -5.64 -6.38
N GLY A 269 -0.64 -5.88 -5.17
CA GLY A 269 -0.94 -7.09 -4.40
C GLY A 269 -2.19 -6.94 -3.50
N MET A 270 -2.82 -5.78 -3.45
CA MET A 270 -3.94 -5.47 -2.55
C MET A 270 -5.30 -5.89 -3.14
N GLU A 271 -6.26 -6.23 -2.29
CA GLU A 271 -7.66 -6.47 -2.66
C GLU A 271 -8.57 -5.50 -1.91
N PHE A 272 -9.58 -4.99 -2.60
CA PHE A 272 -10.56 -4.06 -2.07
C PHE A 272 -11.97 -4.56 -2.32
N SER A 273 -12.95 -3.96 -1.62
CA SER A 273 -14.35 -4.17 -1.92
C SER A 273 -15.18 -2.91 -1.80
N VAL A 274 -16.26 -2.83 -2.57
CA VAL A 274 -17.25 -1.74 -2.50
C VAL A 274 -18.65 -2.27 -2.78
N SER A 275 -19.67 -1.69 -2.16
CA SER A 275 -21.06 -2.02 -2.47
C SER A 275 -21.50 -1.42 -3.79
N THR A 276 -22.13 -2.22 -4.67
CA THR A 276 -22.72 -1.69 -5.91
C THR A 276 -23.86 -0.73 -5.64
N ARG A 277 -24.47 -0.75 -4.44
CA ARG A 277 -25.45 0.25 -4.01
C ARG A 277 -24.91 1.68 -4.08
N LEU A 278 -23.65 1.88 -3.70
CA LEU A 278 -22.97 3.16 -3.83
C LEU A 278 -22.67 3.45 -5.30
N LEU A 279 -22.11 2.47 -6.02
CA LEU A 279 -21.69 2.65 -7.41
C LEU A 279 -22.86 3.02 -8.35
N ARG A 280 -24.05 2.49 -8.07
CA ARG A 280 -25.26 2.73 -8.87
C ARG A 280 -25.89 4.12 -8.65
N ASP A 281 -25.51 4.83 -7.57
CA ASP A 281 -26.03 6.17 -7.28
C ASP A 281 -25.16 7.26 -7.94
N ALA A 282 -25.58 7.69 -9.13
CA ALA A 282 -24.86 8.69 -9.92
C ALA A 282 -24.70 10.04 -9.19
N GLN A 283 -25.63 10.45 -8.33
CA GLN A 283 -25.54 11.71 -7.59
C GLN A 283 -24.52 11.60 -6.47
N ARG A 284 -24.55 10.52 -5.67
CA ARG A 284 -23.53 10.31 -4.63
C ARG A 284 -22.15 10.07 -5.21
N ALA A 285 -22.05 9.37 -6.35
CA ALA A 285 -20.80 9.18 -7.08
C ALA A 285 -20.21 10.49 -7.62
N SER A 286 -21.04 11.38 -8.18
CA SER A 286 -20.60 12.69 -8.68
C SER A 286 -20.34 13.71 -7.56
N VAL A 287 -21.04 13.63 -6.43
CA VAL A 287 -20.74 14.41 -5.22
C VAL A 287 -19.39 13.99 -4.63
N ALA A 288 -18.99 12.71 -4.70
CA ALA A 288 -17.63 12.29 -4.32
C ALA A 288 -16.54 12.94 -5.21
N GLU A 289 -16.86 13.23 -6.47
CA GLU A 289 -15.99 13.95 -7.40
C GLU A 289 -16.00 15.47 -7.16
N ALA A 290 -17.17 16.08 -6.92
CA ALA A 290 -17.32 17.50 -6.59
C ALA A 290 -16.78 17.86 -5.19
N SER A 291 -16.74 16.90 -4.27
CA SER A 291 -16.14 17.02 -2.93
C SER A 291 -14.62 17.15 -2.95
N ARG A 292 -13.99 17.03 -4.13
CA ARG A 292 -12.61 17.48 -4.35
C ARG A 292 -12.45 18.99 -4.17
N LEU A 293 -13.53 19.78 -4.29
CA LEU A 293 -13.53 21.22 -3.99
C LEU A 293 -13.93 21.56 -2.54
N PHE A 294 -14.63 20.67 -1.82
CA PHE A 294 -15.07 20.91 -0.44
C PHE A 294 -14.97 19.62 0.40
N HIS A 295 -14.01 19.60 1.33
CA HIS A 295 -13.54 18.44 2.10
C HIS A 295 -14.55 17.81 3.10
N VAL A 296 -15.79 18.29 3.17
CA VAL A 296 -16.77 17.86 4.21
C VAL A 296 -17.46 16.53 3.87
N PHE A 297 -17.56 16.17 2.58
CA PHE A 297 -18.30 14.97 2.13
C PHE A 297 -17.42 13.73 1.84
N VAL A 298 -16.09 13.85 1.88
CA VAL A 298 -15.17 12.71 1.61
C VAL A 298 -15.20 11.67 2.74
N LEU A 299 -15.45 12.09 3.99
CA LEU A 299 -15.49 11.19 5.15
C LEU A 299 -16.59 10.12 5.04
N GLU A 300 -17.77 10.47 4.51
CA GLU A 300 -18.89 9.50 4.40
C GLU A 300 -18.70 8.46 3.29
N THR A 301 -17.92 8.75 2.24
CA THR A 301 -17.68 7.79 1.13
C THR A 301 -16.47 6.89 1.36
N SER A 302 -15.55 7.26 2.27
CA SER A 302 -14.33 6.49 2.57
C SER A 302 -14.58 5.16 3.29
N HIS A 303 -15.70 5.02 4.02
CA HIS A 303 -16.05 3.77 4.72
C HIS A 303 -16.71 2.70 3.82
N GLU A 304 -17.18 3.10 2.64
CA GLU A 304 -17.87 2.23 1.68
C GLU A 304 -16.88 1.46 0.79
N PHE A 305 -15.68 2.03 0.56
CA PHE A 305 -14.56 1.35 -0.08
C PHE A 305 -13.66 0.71 0.98
N GLN A 306 -13.72 -0.62 1.10
CA GLN A 306 -13.01 -1.37 2.12
C GLN A 306 -11.70 -1.95 1.58
N THR A 307 -10.63 -1.79 2.34
CA THR A 307 -9.37 -2.51 2.08
C THR A 307 -9.44 -3.86 2.78
N LEU A 308 -9.32 -4.95 2.02
CA LEU A 308 -9.44 -6.30 2.56
C LEU A 308 -8.12 -6.85 3.06
N GLY A 309 -7.04 -6.62 2.30
CA GLY A 309 -5.71 -7.12 2.62
C GLY A 309 -4.84 -7.31 1.38
N SER A 310 -3.83 -8.17 1.50
CA SER A 310 -2.84 -8.43 0.45
C SER A 310 -2.74 -9.92 0.10
N ARG A 311 -2.42 -10.20 -1.17
CA ARG A 311 -2.04 -11.53 -1.69
C ARG A 311 -0.57 -11.88 -1.41
N GLY A 312 0.17 -10.97 -0.79
CA GLY A 312 1.59 -11.13 -0.46
C GLY A 312 2.52 -10.68 -1.59
N PRO A 313 3.84 -10.91 -1.43
CA PRO A 313 4.84 -10.57 -2.43
C PRO A 313 4.56 -11.23 -3.77
N ASN A 314 4.77 -10.50 -4.87
CA ASN A 314 4.46 -10.95 -6.24
C ASN A 314 2.98 -11.33 -6.46
N GLY A 315 2.08 -10.82 -5.61
CA GLY A 315 0.65 -11.09 -5.63
C GLY A 315 -0.16 -10.29 -6.67
N GLN A 316 0.49 -9.71 -7.69
CA GLN A 316 -0.20 -9.02 -8.79
C GLN A 316 -1.15 -9.97 -9.50
N SER A 317 -2.34 -9.46 -9.80
CA SER A 317 -3.41 -10.25 -10.37
C SER A 317 -4.02 -9.59 -11.60
N SER A 318 -4.20 -10.36 -12.68
CA SER A 318 -4.83 -9.88 -13.91
C SER A 318 -6.34 -9.80 -13.74
N VAL A 319 -6.97 -10.86 -13.28
CA VAL A 319 -8.43 -10.93 -13.20
C VAL A 319 -8.85 -11.71 -11.99
N SER A 320 -10.09 -11.45 -11.57
CA SER A 320 -10.79 -12.23 -10.55
C SER A 320 -12.20 -12.53 -11.00
N PHE A 321 -12.73 -13.65 -10.53
CA PHE A 321 -14.11 -14.04 -10.76
C PHE A 321 -14.65 -14.78 -9.56
N LEU A 322 -15.86 -14.45 -9.13
CA LEU A 322 -16.53 -15.15 -8.05
C LEU A 322 -17.35 -16.30 -8.64
N ASP A 323 -17.16 -17.50 -8.10
CA ASP A 323 -18.05 -18.62 -8.38
C ASP A 323 -19.39 -18.40 -7.67
N PRO A 324 -20.51 -18.20 -8.39
CA PRO A 324 -21.81 -18.02 -7.76
C PRO A 324 -22.31 -19.27 -7.03
N LYS A 325 -21.81 -20.46 -7.37
CA LYS A 325 -22.23 -21.72 -6.77
C LYS A 325 -21.54 -21.96 -5.42
N THR A 326 -20.22 -21.78 -5.37
CA THR A 326 -19.42 -22.03 -4.16
C THR A 326 -19.20 -20.78 -3.31
N GLY A 327 -19.40 -19.59 -3.88
CA GLY A 327 -19.12 -18.31 -3.23
C GLY A 327 -17.62 -18.02 -3.09
N ILE A 328 -16.76 -18.73 -3.83
CA ILE A 328 -15.31 -18.60 -3.75
C ILE A 328 -14.81 -17.65 -4.85
N LEU A 329 -13.91 -16.75 -4.46
CA LEU A 329 -13.24 -15.84 -5.39
C LEU A 329 -12.00 -16.54 -5.94
N PHE A 330 -11.93 -16.67 -7.27
CA PHE A 330 -10.74 -17.12 -7.98
C PHE A 330 -10.03 -15.92 -8.61
N TYR A 331 -8.70 -15.92 -8.60
CA TYR A 331 -7.90 -14.85 -9.21
C TYR A 331 -6.59 -15.37 -9.82
N ALA A 332 -6.13 -14.67 -10.84
CA ALA A 332 -4.99 -15.05 -11.68
C ALA A 332 -3.72 -14.30 -11.30
N LEU A 333 -2.79 -14.97 -10.62
CA LEU A 333 -1.53 -14.41 -10.14
C LEU A 333 -0.47 -14.44 -11.24
N THR A 334 -0.26 -13.29 -11.89
CA THR A 334 0.55 -13.20 -13.12
C THR A 334 2.03 -13.45 -12.89
N ASN A 335 2.60 -12.91 -11.81
CA ASN A 335 4.02 -13.10 -11.47
C ASN A 335 4.33 -14.50 -10.91
N LEU A 336 3.31 -15.26 -10.52
CA LEU A 336 3.46 -16.58 -9.91
C LEU A 336 3.07 -17.73 -10.83
N ASN A 337 2.63 -17.44 -12.06
CA ASN A 337 2.15 -18.44 -13.01
C ASN A 337 1.05 -19.33 -12.40
N ALA A 338 0.15 -18.73 -11.63
CA ALA A 338 -0.76 -19.46 -10.75
C ALA A 338 -2.19 -18.91 -10.76
N ILE A 339 -3.14 -19.79 -10.47
CA ILE A 339 -4.51 -19.46 -10.12
C ILE A 339 -4.67 -19.75 -8.63
N ALA A 340 -5.23 -18.79 -7.92
CA ALA A 340 -5.50 -18.89 -6.50
C ALA A 340 -6.99 -18.69 -6.21
N CYS A 341 -7.38 -19.07 -4.99
CA CYS A 341 -8.72 -18.98 -4.48
C CYS A 341 -8.73 -18.29 -3.11
N TRP A 342 -9.86 -17.67 -2.77
CA TRP A 342 -10.14 -17.13 -1.45
C TRP A 342 -11.63 -17.20 -1.17
N LYS A 343 -11.98 -17.49 0.09
CA LYS A 343 -13.36 -17.52 0.54
C LYS A 343 -13.72 -16.18 1.20
N PRO A 344 -14.69 -15.41 0.69
CA PRO A 344 -14.98 -14.07 1.19
C PRO A 344 -15.41 -13.96 2.65
N GLN A 345 -15.88 -15.05 3.26
CA GLN A 345 -16.21 -15.09 4.69
C GLN A 345 -14.96 -15.13 5.59
N ASN A 346 -13.79 -15.45 5.03
CA ASN A 346 -12.52 -15.46 5.75
C ASN A 346 -11.83 -14.09 5.64
N LYS A 347 -10.90 -13.80 6.55
CA LYS A 347 -10.07 -12.60 6.40
C LYS A 347 -9.17 -12.73 5.16
N PHE A 348 -8.94 -11.64 4.44
CA PHE A 348 -8.06 -11.63 3.26
C PHE A 348 -6.59 -11.58 3.69
N THR A 349 -6.06 -12.69 4.18
CA THR A 349 -4.65 -12.88 4.54
C THR A 349 -4.03 -14.00 3.71
N VAL A 350 -2.71 -13.99 3.54
CA VAL A 350 -2.00 -15.00 2.73
C VAL A 350 -2.29 -16.43 3.20
N GLN A 351 -2.47 -16.65 4.51
CA GLN A 351 -2.76 -17.97 5.07
C GLN A 351 -4.19 -18.48 4.78
N GLN A 352 -5.10 -17.59 4.38
CA GLN A 352 -6.50 -17.90 4.07
C GLN A 352 -6.74 -17.96 2.55
N GLN A 353 -5.67 -17.92 1.77
CA GLN A 353 -5.66 -18.02 0.31
C GLN A 353 -5.04 -19.35 -0.09
N GLY A 354 -5.57 -19.99 -1.13
CA GLY A 354 -5.10 -21.29 -1.61
C GLY A 354 -4.68 -21.23 -3.07
N TYR A 355 -3.57 -21.86 -3.43
CA TYR A 355 -3.21 -22.09 -4.84
C TYR A 355 -3.98 -23.30 -5.36
N VAL A 356 -4.76 -23.13 -6.44
CA VAL A 356 -5.52 -24.22 -7.07
C VAL A 356 -4.81 -24.82 -8.27
N TYR A 357 -3.95 -24.03 -8.94
CA TYR A 357 -3.13 -24.48 -10.05
C TYR A 357 -1.91 -23.58 -10.22
N GLN A 358 -0.74 -24.15 -10.48
CA GLN A 358 0.49 -23.41 -10.75
C GLN A 358 1.37 -24.23 -11.68
N ASP A 359 1.78 -23.65 -12.81
CA ASP A 359 2.63 -24.34 -13.78
C ASP A 359 3.35 -23.37 -14.71
N ASN A 360 4.67 -23.49 -14.81
CA ASN A 360 5.51 -22.54 -15.55
C ASN A 360 5.44 -22.71 -17.09
N VAL A 361 4.80 -23.76 -17.60
CA VAL A 361 4.72 -24.04 -19.05
C VAL A 361 3.34 -23.71 -19.59
N THR A 362 2.30 -24.11 -18.86
CA THR A 362 0.90 -23.99 -19.25
C THR A 362 0.22 -22.75 -18.70
N MET A 363 0.81 -22.09 -17.70
CA MET A 363 0.26 -20.90 -17.01
C MET A 363 1.23 -19.71 -17.05
N VAL A 364 1.90 -19.46 -18.18
CA VAL A 364 2.93 -18.41 -18.32
C VAL A 364 2.40 -17.02 -17.99
N PHE A 365 1.28 -16.61 -18.57
CA PHE A 365 0.60 -15.38 -18.19
C PHE A 365 -0.91 -15.66 -18.14
N PRO A 366 -1.49 -15.92 -16.96
CA PRO A 366 -2.95 -16.08 -16.84
C PRO A 366 -3.61 -14.73 -17.09
N ASN A 367 -4.18 -14.52 -18.28
CA ASN A 367 -4.66 -13.20 -18.69
C ASN A 367 -6.14 -12.98 -18.36
N ASP A 368 -6.95 -14.03 -18.55
CA ASP A 368 -8.38 -13.98 -18.25
C ASP A 368 -8.86 -15.30 -17.64
N LEU A 369 -9.91 -15.23 -16.83
CA LEU A 369 -10.58 -16.37 -16.23
C LEU A 369 -12.06 -16.05 -16.07
N LYS A 370 -12.92 -17.05 -16.33
CA LYS A 370 -14.37 -16.98 -16.18
C LYS A 370 -14.91 -18.28 -15.60
N ILE A 371 -16.06 -18.21 -14.94
CA ILE A 371 -16.77 -19.39 -14.46
C ILE A 371 -18.08 -19.50 -15.22
N ASP A 372 -18.30 -20.64 -15.86
CA ASP A 372 -19.52 -20.91 -16.61
C ASP A 372 -20.69 -21.29 -15.69
N ARG A 373 -21.89 -21.41 -16.26
CA ARG A 373 -23.10 -21.76 -15.50
C ARG A 373 -23.06 -23.17 -14.90
N ASN A 374 -22.16 -24.04 -15.36
CA ASN A 374 -21.99 -25.40 -14.87
C ASN A 374 -20.96 -25.46 -13.71
N GLY A 375 -20.35 -24.33 -13.34
CA GLY A 375 -19.30 -24.28 -12.32
C GLY A 375 -17.95 -24.76 -12.81
N ASN A 376 -17.68 -24.65 -14.13
CA ASN A 376 -16.33 -24.87 -14.64
C ASN A 376 -15.58 -23.54 -14.71
N LEU A 377 -14.36 -23.54 -14.20
CA LEU A 377 -13.39 -22.48 -14.35
C LEU A 377 -12.70 -22.62 -15.70
N TRP A 378 -12.76 -21.56 -16.52
CA TRP A 378 -12.08 -21.43 -17.81
C TRP A 378 -11.01 -20.37 -17.69
N ILE A 379 -9.77 -20.68 -18.11
CA ILE A 379 -8.62 -19.77 -18.01
C ILE A 379 -7.97 -19.63 -19.38
N LEU A 380 -7.71 -18.39 -19.80
CA LEU A 380 -6.83 -18.07 -20.92
C LEU A 380 -5.44 -17.80 -20.37
N SER A 381 -4.48 -18.66 -20.72
CA SER A 381 -3.06 -18.37 -20.51
C SER A 381 -2.39 -18.10 -21.84
N ASP A 382 -1.70 -16.97 -21.91
CA ASP A 382 -0.91 -16.56 -23.08
C ASP A 382 0.55 -16.28 -22.69
N ARG A 383 1.26 -15.68 -23.65
CA ARG A 383 2.65 -15.23 -23.50
C ARG A 383 2.75 -13.73 -23.78
N LEU A 384 1.80 -12.93 -23.26
CA LEU A 384 1.71 -11.48 -23.50
C LEU A 384 3.04 -10.74 -23.28
N PRO A 385 3.80 -10.96 -22.18
CA PRO A 385 5.10 -10.30 -22.01
C PRO A 385 6.11 -10.63 -23.10
N ILE A 386 6.13 -11.89 -23.58
CA ILE A 386 7.02 -12.33 -24.66
C ILE A 386 6.59 -11.70 -25.97
N PHE A 387 5.29 -11.61 -26.24
CA PHE A 387 4.75 -10.97 -27.44
C PHE A 387 5.05 -9.46 -27.50
N MET A 388 5.04 -8.78 -26.35
CA MET A 388 5.30 -7.34 -26.26
C MET A 388 6.79 -6.98 -26.28
N TYR A 389 7.62 -7.75 -25.59
CA TYR A 389 9.02 -7.37 -25.31
C TYR A 389 10.06 -8.30 -25.97
N SER A 390 9.62 -9.33 -26.68
CA SER A 390 10.47 -10.32 -27.33
C SER A 390 9.77 -10.87 -28.59
N GLN A 391 10.17 -12.07 -29.04
CA GLN A 391 9.54 -12.80 -30.13
C GLN A 391 8.98 -14.12 -29.61
N LEU A 392 7.76 -14.45 -30.05
CA LEU A 392 7.15 -15.75 -29.77
C LEU A 392 7.85 -16.84 -30.60
N ASP A 393 8.02 -18.02 -30.02
CA ASP A 393 8.42 -19.21 -30.77
C ASP A 393 7.19 -19.77 -31.51
N LEU A 394 7.17 -19.63 -32.83
CA LEU A 394 6.06 -20.06 -33.69
C LEU A 394 5.94 -21.60 -33.78
N HIS A 395 6.93 -22.35 -33.31
CA HIS A 395 6.92 -23.80 -33.28
C HIS A 395 6.45 -24.38 -31.94
N ASP A 396 6.35 -23.56 -30.89
CA ASP A 396 5.80 -23.92 -29.58
C ASP A 396 4.36 -23.41 -29.41
N TYR A 397 3.61 -24.00 -28.48
CA TYR A 397 2.28 -23.54 -28.11
C TYR A 397 2.38 -22.27 -27.25
N ASN A 398 1.91 -21.15 -27.79
CA ASN A 398 1.97 -19.84 -27.15
C ASN A 398 0.71 -19.50 -26.36
N PHE A 399 -0.43 -20.04 -26.77
CA PHE A 399 -1.74 -19.71 -26.20
C PHE A 399 -2.46 -20.98 -25.78
N ARG A 400 -3.08 -20.97 -24.60
CA ARG A 400 -3.77 -22.14 -24.01
C ARG A 400 -5.07 -21.69 -23.36
N ILE A 401 -6.09 -22.51 -23.52
CA ILE A 401 -7.32 -22.43 -22.71
C ILE A 401 -7.37 -23.68 -21.84
N LEU A 402 -7.47 -23.47 -20.54
CA LEU A 402 -7.58 -24.51 -19.54
C LEU A 402 -8.98 -24.52 -18.93
N MET A 403 -9.46 -25.70 -18.57
CA MET A 403 -10.77 -25.89 -17.94
C MET A 403 -10.70 -26.90 -16.79
N GLY A 404 -11.44 -26.65 -15.71
CA GLY A 404 -11.61 -27.55 -14.58
C GLY A 404 -12.85 -27.22 -13.75
N SER A 405 -13.37 -28.20 -13.02
CA SER A 405 -14.50 -27.96 -12.09
C SER A 405 -14.03 -27.15 -10.89
N THR A 406 -14.73 -26.08 -10.54
CA THR A 406 -14.39 -25.23 -9.38
C THR A 406 -14.39 -26.03 -8.09
N GLU A 407 -15.37 -26.92 -7.92
CA GLU A 407 -15.49 -27.81 -6.76
C GLU A 407 -14.29 -28.74 -6.62
N GLN A 408 -13.86 -29.38 -7.71
CA GLN A 408 -12.68 -30.26 -7.68
C GLN A 408 -11.37 -29.50 -7.47
N LEU A 409 -11.28 -28.28 -8.00
CA LEU A 409 -10.10 -27.43 -7.89
C LEU A 409 -9.80 -27.01 -6.45
N ILE A 410 -10.85 -26.65 -5.70
CA ILE A 410 -10.71 -26.21 -4.31
C ILE A 410 -10.49 -27.38 -3.35
N MET A 411 -10.77 -28.63 -3.73
CA MET A 411 -10.62 -29.78 -2.84
C MET A 411 -9.20 -29.88 -2.28
N GLY A 412 -9.13 -29.98 -0.95
CA GLY A 412 -7.85 -30.05 -0.21
C GLY A 412 -7.10 -28.72 -0.11
N THR A 413 -7.71 -27.61 -0.54
CA THR A 413 -7.18 -26.25 -0.30
C THR A 413 -7.90 -25.60 0.88
N VAL A 414 -7.36 -24.47 1.37
CA VAL A 414 -8.01 -23.66 2.43
C VAL A 414 -9.37 -23.06 2.00
N CYS A 415 -9.71 -23.12 0.71
CA CYS A 415 -10.98 -22.65 0.17
C CYS A 415 -12.08 -23.71 0.23
N ASP A 416 -11.75 -24.97 0.56
CA ASP A 416 -12.70 -26.07 0.65
C ASP A 416 -13.63 -25.92 1.87
N SER A 417 -14.94 -25.97 1.63
CA SER A 417 -15.97 -25.89 2.67
C SER A 417 -16.04 -27.15 3.56
N THR A 418 -15.44 -28.26 3.14
CA THR A 418 -15.63 -29.59 3.73
C THR A 418 -14.51 -30.06 4.66
N SER A 419 -13.49 -29.24 4.92
CA SER A 419 -12.40 -29.62 5.83
C SER A 419 -12.71 -29.20 7.29
N PRO A 420 -13.15 -30.11 8.18
CA PRO A 420 -13.04 -29.87 9.61
C PRO A 420 -11.54 -29.78 9.95
N PHE A 421 -11.14 -28.68 10.59
CA PHE A 421 -9.80 -28.50 11.14
C PHE A 421 -9.40 -29.74 11.95
N THR A 422 -8.55 -30.58 11.38
CA THR A 422 -7.81 -31.58 12.15
C THR A 422 -6.44 -30.97 12.36
N THR A 423 -6.21 -30.45 13.56
CA THR A 423 -4.92 -29.94 14.01
C THR A 423 -3.96 -31.12 14.13
N THR A 424 -3.33 -31.53 13.03
CA THR A 424 -2.14 -32.38 13.10
C THR A 424 -0.96 -31.47 13.44
N THR A 425 -0.57 -31.53 14.71
CA THR A 425 0.71 -31.06 15.21
C THR A 425 1.84 -31.53 14.30
N ILE A 426 2.45 -30.62 13.54
CA ILE A 426 3.73 -30.85 12.90
C ILE A 426 4.79 -30.68 13.98
N TYR A 427 5.30 -31.82 14.46
CA TYR A 427 6.60 -31.88 15.11
C TYR A 427 7.67 -31.44 14.11
N ASP A 428 8.56 -30.59 14.62
CA ASP A 428 9.84 -30.19 14.06
C ASP A 428 10.59 -31.36 13.42
N HIS A 429 11.05 -31.19 12.18
CA HIS A 429 12.24 -31.87 11.69
C HIS A 429 12.93 -31.02 10.62
N ARG A 430 13.92 -30.24 11.10
CA ARG A 430 15.20 -30.09 10.41
C ARG A 430 15.85 -31.47 10.18
N ASP A 431 16.68 -31.48 9.15
CA ASP A 431 17.75 -32.42 8.85
C ASP A 431 17.41 -33.59 7.91
N HIS A 432 17.65 -33.34 6.62
CA HIS A 432 18.25 -34.32 5.72
C HIS A 432 19.77 -34.27 5.90
N MET A 433 20.34 -35.21 6.66
CA MET A 433 21.61 -35.87 6.33
C MET A 433 21.58 -37.29 6.90
N ASP A 434 21.57 -38.24 5.96
CA ASP A 434 22.13 -39.60 5.98
C ASP A 434 21.63 -40.71 6.93
N HIS A 435 21.32 -41.83 6.25
CA HIS A 435 21.53 -43.24 6.60
C HIS A 435 20.61 -44.01 7.59
N MET A 436 19.79 -44.89 6.99
CA MET A 436 19.61 -46.34 7.24
C MET A 436 19.58 -46.92 8.67
N ASP A 437 18.43 -47.54 9.01
CA ASP A 437 18.22 -48.99 9.27
C ASP A 437 17.38 -49.41 10.51
N HIS A 438 16.54 -50.43 10.25
CA HIS A 438 15.87 -51.41 11.14
C HIS A 438 14.76 -50.96 12.14
N ILE A 439 13.48 -51.30 11.92
CA ILE A 439 12.76 -52.59 12.15
C ILE A 439 12.70 -53.02 13.64
N ASN A 440 11.55 -52.85 14.32
CA ASN A 440 10.53 -53.90 14.62
C ASN A 440 9.67 -53.62 15.88
N ASN A 441 8.34 -53.81 15.73
CA ASN A 441 7.40 -54.49 16.65
C ASN A 441 7.07 -53.88 18.05
N ARG A 442 5.85 -53.91 18.63
CA ARG A 442 4.51 -54.47 18.31
C ARG A 442 3.56 -54.17 19.53
N ILE A 443 2.24 -54.31 19.33
CA ILE A 443 1.12 -54.59 20.30
C ILE A 443 0.41 -53.36 20.92
N ASP A 444 -0.81 -52.96 20.49
CA ASP A 444 -2.20 -53.44 20.80
C ASP A 444 -2.64 -53.17 22.27
N HIS A 445 -3.86 -52.76 22.66
CA HIS A 445 -5.09 -52.20 22.07
C HIS A 445 -6.05 -51.92 23.27
N LYS A 446 -6.93 -50.90 23.14
CA LYS A 446 -8.31 -50.77 23.69
C LYS A 446 -8.64 -50.27 25.12
N ASP A 447 -9.38 -49.15 25.09
CA ASP A 447 -10.74 -48.87 25.61
C ASP A 447 -11.15 -49.20 27.05
N HIS A 448 -11.52 -48.18 27.84
CA HIS A 448 -12.92 -47.76 28.06
C HIS A 448 -13.07 -46.81 29.26
N THR A 449 -13.95 -45.82 29.10
CA THR A 449 -14.44 -44.85 30.07
C THR A 449 -15.64 -45.39 30.86
N MET A 450 -15.74 -45.11 32.17
CA MET A 450 -16.96 -44.56 32.79
C MET A 450 -16.78 -44.17 34.27
N SER A 451 -17.51 -43.10 34.61
CA SER A 451 -17.65 -42.38 35.88
C SER A 451 -18.41 -43.16 36.96
N LEU A 452 -18.10 -42.91 38.24
CA LEU A 452 -19.05 -42.56 39.33
C LEU A 452 -18.31 -42.34 40.68
N THR A 453 -18.63 -41.23 41.36
CA THR A 453 -18.18 -40.77 42.69
C THR A 453 -19.07 -41.36 43.83
N PRO A 454 -19.01 -40.99 45.15
CA PRO A 454 -18.07 -40.19 45.99
C PRO A 454 -17.74 -40.81 47.40
N ARG A 455 -16.76 -40.26 48.16
CA ARG A 455 -16.85 -40.03 49.65
C ARG A 455 -15.63 -39.28 50.26
N ILE A 456 -15.89 -38.00 50.58
CA ILE A 456 -15.57 -37.18 51.77
C ILE A 456 -14.34 -37.52 52.66
N GLY A 457 -13.46 -36.51 52.82
CA GLY A 457 -12.56 -36.30 53.96
C GLY A 457 -12.00 -34.87 53.96
N ASN A 458 -12.39 -34.06 54.95
CA ASN A 458 -12.13 -32.62 55.10
C ASN A 458 -10.65 -32.27 55.41
N SER A 459 -10.14 -31.19 54.79
CA SER A 459 -9.60 -29.99 55.48
C SER A 459 -8.80 -29.08 54.52
N ALA A 460 -9.36 -27.93 54.17
CA ALA A 460 -8.67 -26.66 53.84
C ALA A 460 -9.64 -25.74 53.08
N GLY A 461 -10.63 -25.20 53.81
CA GLY A 461 -11.37 -24.04 53.34
C GLY A 461 -10.47 -22.81 53.48
N PHE A 462 -10.12 -22.17 52.35
CA PHE A 462 -9.91 -20.73 52.19
C PHE A 462 -9.54 -20.31 50.75
N ILE A 463 -9.54 -21.21 49.75
CA ILE A 463 -9.13 -20.89 48.36
C ILE A 463 -10.27 -21.09 47.31
N LYS A 464 -11.50 -21.46 47.72
CA LYS A 464 -12.57 -21.82 46.75
C LYS A 464 -13.67 -20.80 46.49
N ILE A 465 -13.61 -19.59 47.06
CA ILE A 465 -14.58 -18.52 46.75
C ILE A 465 -14.08 -17.60 45.63
N GLU A 466 -12.77 -17.50 45.36
CA GLU A 466 -12.28 -16.66 44.25
C GLU A 466 -12.32 -17.35 42.87
N ILE A 467 -12.24 -18.68 42.82
CA ILE A 467 -12.18 -19.41 41.54
C ILE A 467 -13.58 -19.62 40.92
N ALA A 468 -14.63 -19.77 41.75
CA ALA A 468 -16.01 -19.86 41.25
C ALA A 468 -16.52 -18.50 40.73
N THR A 469 -16.08 -17.40 41.35
CA THR A 469 -16.39 -16.04 40.90
C THR A 469 -15.63 -15.68 39.63
N MET A 470 -14.37 -16.11 39.50
CA MET A 470 -13.57 -15.98 38.26
C MET A 470 -14.12 -16.81 37.10
N LEU A 471 -14.58 -18.05 37.31
CA LEU A 471 -15.11 -18.89 36.23
C LEU A 471 -16.52 -18.48 35.80
N HIS A 472 -17.33 -17.92 36.71
CA HIS A 472 -18.58 -17.29 36.30
C HIS A 472 -18.31 -16.02 35.49
N TYR A 473 -17.36 -15.16 35.92
CA TYR A 473 -16.95 -13.98 35.14
C TYR A 473 -16.31 -14.34 33.79
N TYR A 474 -15.48 -15.38 33.69
CA TYR A 474 -14.89 -15.82 32.42
C TYR A 474 -15.94 -16.39 31.46
N GLY A 475 -16.94 -17.13 31.97
CA GLY A 475 -18.05 -17.64 31.16
C GLY A 475 -18.97 -16.54 30.63
N THR A 476 -19.27 -15.51 31.43
CA THR A 476 -20.01 -14.34 30.94
C THR A 476 -19.15 -13.41 30.09
N PHE A 477 -17.84 -13.25 30.34
CA PHE A 477 -16.96 -12.41 29.49
C PHE A 477 -16.77 -13.00 28.10
N TYR A 478 -16.60 -14.33 28.00
CA TYR A 478 -16.44 -15.00 26.70
C TYR A 478 -17.74 -15.00 25.89
N SER A 479 -18.91 -15.06 26.56
CA SER A 479 -20.22 -14.94 25.90
C SER A 479 -20.65 -13.49 25.61
N PHE A 480 -20.11 -12.48 26.30
CA PHE A 480 -20.41 -11.06 26.04
C PHE A 480 -19.51 -10.47 24.95
N TYR A 481 -18.25 -10.92 24.82
CA TYR A 481 -17.33 -10.48 23.76
C TYR A 481 -17.65 -11.11 22.38
N HIS A 482 -18.30 -12.29 22.35
CA HIS A 482 -18.67 -12.99 21.11
C HIS A 482 -20.13 -12.80 20.65
N ARG A 483 -20.96 -12.03 21.38
CA ARG A 483 -22.33 -11.70 20.96
C ARG A 483 -22.63 -10.20 20.84
N ILE A 484 -21.59 -9.37 20.78
CA ILE A 484 -21.75 -7.96 20.38
C ILE A 484 -21.34 -7.85 18.91
N PRO A 485 -22.27 -7.60 17.97
CA PRO A 485 -21.90 -7.24 16.63
C PRO A 485 -21.09 -5.94 16.69
N PHE A 486 -19.88 -5.93 16.11
CA PHE A 486 -19.08 -4.72 15.95
C PHE A 486 -19.76 -3.80 14.92
N TYR A 487 -20.84 -3.16 15.35
CA TYR A 487 -21.36 -1.93 14.76
C TYR A 487 -20.46 -0.79 15.24
N TYR A 488 -19.53 -0.34 14.40
CA TYR A 488 -18.97 1.00 14.51
C TYR A 488 -19.88 1.98 13.75
N THR A 489 -21.12 2.12 14.21
CA THR A 489 -22.00 3.24 13.84
C THR A 489 -22.57 3.97 15.05
N ASP A 490 -22.13 3.63 16.28
CA ASP A 490 -22.45 4.45 17.44
C ASP A 490 -21.31 4.50 18.46
N CYS A 491 -20.20 5.11 18.05
CA CYS A 491 -19.18 5.58 18.98
C CYS A 491 -19.21 7.11 19.07
N LYS A 492 -20.42 7.69 19.16
CA LYS A 492 -20.59 9.10 19.51
C LYS A 492 -20.45 9.37 21.00
N ASN A 493 -20.30 8.35 21.87
CA ASN A 493 -20.23 8.57 23.32
C ASN A 493 -19.67 7.42 24.18
N ARG A 494 -18.53 6.79 23.86
CA ARG A 494 -17.82 5.92 24.83
C ARG A 494 -16.31 6.15 24.88
N ASN A 495 -15.95 7.07 25.78
CA ASN A 495 -14.73 7.18 26.57
C ASN A 495 -13.39 6.79 25.92
N ILE A 496 -12.73 7.79 25.32
CA ILE A 496 -11.26 7.89 25.21
C ILE A 496 -10.54 7.59 26.54
N PHE A 497 -11.23 7.81 27.68
CA PHE A 497 -10.80 7.36 28.99
C PHE A 497 -10.50 5.85 29.05
N CYS A 498 -11.18 4.96 28.32
CA CYS A 498 -10.89 3.52 28.35
C CYS A 498 -9.55 3.15 27.69
N ILE A 499 -9.19 3.85 26.60
CA ILE A 499 -7.95 3.59 25.85
C ILE A 499 -6.75 4.21 26.59
N LEU A 500 -6.91 5.44 27.10
CA LEU A 500 -5.90 6.06 27.98
C LEU A 500 -5.76 5.29 29.30
N TYR A 501 -6.86 4.86 29.91
CA TYR A 501 -6.84 4.04 31.11
C TYR A 501 -6.15 2.70 30.85
N HIS A 502 -6.39 2.02 29.72
CA HIS A 502 -5.67 0.79 29.41
C HIS A 502 -4.19 1.00 29.10
N MET A 503 -3.78 2.06 28.39
CA MET A 503 -2.35 2.32 28.15
C MET A 503 -1.62 2.80 29.41
N ILE A 504 -2.24 3.66 30.22
CA ILE A 504 -1.68 4.11 31.50
C ILE A 504 -1.66 2.96 32.51
N TYR A 505 -2.70 2.14 32.59
CA TYR A 505 -2.77 0.99 33.48
C TYR A 505 -1.77 -0.09 33.05
N ILE A 506 -1.67 -0.43 31.78
CA ILE A 506 -0.68 -1.41 31.29
C ILE A 506 0.75 -0.90 31.50
N THR A 507 1.02 0.38 31.25
CA THR A 507 2.37 0.96 31.43
C THR A 507 2.74 1.11 32.90
N LEU A 508 1.84 1.63 33.76
CA LEU A 508 2.07 1.71 35.21
C LEU A 508 2.12 0.33 35.86
N TYR A 509 1.33 -0.64 35.41
CA TYR A 509 1.34 -2.02 35.92
C TYR A 509 2.60 -2.77 35.48
N THR A 510 3.11 -2.51 34.26
CA THR A 510 4.41 -3.04 33.79
C THR A 510 5.58 -2.39 34.52
N ILE A 511 5.50 -1.08 34.82
CA ILE A 511 6.47 -0.36 35.65
C ILE A 511 6.42 -0.87 37.11
N LEU A 512 5.24 -1.10 37.68
CA LEU A 512 5.08 -1.68 39.01
C LEU A 512 5.55 -3.14 39.07
N LEU A 513 5.28 -3.96 38.06
CA LEU A 513 5.78 -5.33 37.96
C LEU A 513 7.31 -5.35 37.87
N CYS A 514 7.91 -4.46 37.07
CA CYS A 514 9.37 -4.32 36.99
C CYS A 514 10.01 -3.72 38.26
N LEU A 515 9.27 -2.94 39.05
CA LEU A 515 9.75 -2.37 40.32
C LEU A 515 9.54 -3.31 41.53
N PHE A 516 8.53 -4.19 41.52
CA PHE A 516 8.19 -5.09 42.64
C PHE A 516 8.65 -6.54 42.48
N HIS A 517 8.90 -7.07 41.27
CA HIS A 517 9.39 -8.46 41.08
C HIS A 517 10.91 -8.56 41.10
N SER A 518 11.54 -8.04 42.16
CA SER A 518 12.95 -8.32 42.48
C SER A 518 13.13 -9.50 43.45
N ASN A 519 12.06 -10.24 43.76
CA ASN A 519 12.16 -11.53 44.43
C ASN A 519 11.06 -12.50 43.94
N VAL A 520 11.48 -13.70 43.53
CA VAL A 520 10.68 -14.91 43.20
C VAL A 520 10.29 -15.10 41.72
N TYR A 521 10.43 -16.36 41.29
CA TYR A 521 10.64 -16.92 39.95
C TYR A 521 9.46 -16.91 38.94
N LYS A 522 9.87 -17.00 37.65
CA LYS A 522 9.18 -17.54 36.44
C LYS A 522 7.92 -16.81 35.93
N THR A 523 8.12 -15.87 35.01
CA THR A 523 7.13 -15.46 34.00
C THR A 523 7.31 -16.26 32.71
N SER A 524 6.20 -16.75 32.12
CA SER A 524 6.24 -17.59 30.91
C SER A 524 6.45 -16.76 29.63
N PRO A 525 7.11 -17.31 28.59
CA PRO A 525 7.36 -16.60 27.32
C PRO A 525 6.09 -16.11 26.59
N GLN A 526 4.93 -16.69 26.90
CA GLN A 526 3.64 -16.35 26.27
C GLN A 526 3.10 -14.98 26.72
N PHE A 527 3.47 -14.51 27.92
CA PHE A 527 2.98 -13.22 28.43
C PHE A 527 3.72 -12.02 27.82
N ILE A 528 5.03 -12.18 27.51
CA ILE A 528 5.82 -11.20 26.77
C ILE A 528 5.33 -11.11 25.31
N MET A 529 4.93 -12.25 24.71
CA MET A 529 4.34 -12.25 23.37
C MET A 529 3.00 -11.52 23.30
N CYS A 530 2.10 -11.67 24.28
CA CYS A 530 0.86 -10.88 24.32
C CYS A 530 1.09 -9.36 24.43
N ILE A 531 2.16 -8.94 25.12
CA ILE A 531 2.53 -7.51 25.23
C ILE A 531 3.07 -6.99 23.89
N LEU A 532 3.91 -7.77 23.21
CA LEU A 532 4.40 -7.46 21.87
C LEU A 532 3.27 -7.46 20.84
N ASP A 533 2.32 -8.39 20.93
CA ASP A 533 1.17 -8.48 20.02
C ASP A 533 0.14 -7.37 20.25
N ALA A 534 -0.09 -6.91 21.48
CA ALA A 534 -0.99 -5.79 21.77
C ALA A 534 -0.41 -4.44 21.32
N CYS A 535 0.91 -4.22 21.51
CA CYS A 535 1.62 -3.06 20.96
C CYS A 535 1.69 -3.14 19.43
N ALA A 536 1.95 -4.34 18.88
CA ALA A 536 2.01 -4.59 17.43
C ALA A 536 0.63 -4.48 16.76
N MET A 537 -0.48 -4.78 17.44
CA MET A 537 -1.84 -4.67 16.88
C MET A 537 -2.31 -3.23 16.72
N THR A 538 -1.84 -2.29 17.56
CA THR A 538 -2.12 -0.85 17.39
C THR A 538 -1.19 -0.19 16.37
N THR A 539 0.01 -0.75 16.14
CA THR A 539 0.94 -0.33 15.06
C THR A 539 0.65 -0.99 13.70
N LYS A 540 0.11 -2.23 13.67
CA LYS A 540 -0.18 -3.01 12.45
C LYS A 540 -1.18 -2.35 11.51
N THR A 541 -2.23 -1.73 12.05
CA THR A 541 -3.35 -1.18 11.27
C THR A 541 -3.11 0.22 10.73
N HIS A 542 -2.06 0.92 11.18
CA HIS A 542 -1.74 2.26 10.69
C HIS A 542 -0.32 2.40 10.11
N ILE A 543 0.71 1.76 10.66
CA ILE A 543 2.09 2.21 10.35
C ILE A 543 2.75 1.42 9.20
N ALA A 544 2.44 0.14 9.01
CA ALA A 544 2.96 -0.65 7.89
C ALA A 544 2.35 -0.24 6.53
N GLN A 545 1.08 0.20 6.53
CA GLN A 545 0.47 0.79 5.34
C GLN A 545 1.07 2.16 5.01
N LEU A 546 1.44 2.99 6.00
CA LEU A 546 1.63 4.43 5.77
C LEU A 546 3.07 4.88 5.50
N GLY A 547 4.08 4.20 6.04
CA GLY A 547 5.48 4.43 5.66
C GLY A 547 5.76 4.05 4.20
N ASN A 548 5.13 2.97 3.73
CA ASN A 548 5.14 2.60 2.32
C ASN A 548 4.26 3.55 1.50
N ASN A 549 3.03 3.92 1.93
CA ASN A 549 2.15 4.88 1.23
C ASN A 549 2.78 6.25 0.90
N PHE A 550 3.71 6.74 1.73
CA PHE A 550 4.42 7.98 1.46
C PHE A 550 5.44 7.83 0.32
N LEU A 551 6.15 6.70 0.27
CA LEU A 551 7.08 6.34 -0.80
C LEU A 551 6.35 5.87 -2.06
N THR A 552 5.20 5.22 -1.93
CA THR A 552 4.47 4.71 -3.07
C THR A 552 3.84 5.82 -3.88
N ASN A 553 3.23 6.86 -3.30
CA ASN A 553 2.70 8.02 -4.05
C ASN A 553 3.74 8.83 -4.89
N ALA A 554 4.97 8.35 -5.04
CA ALA A 554 6.03 8.91 -5.86
C ALA A 554 6.25 8.12 -7.17
N ARG A 555 5.34 8.26 -8.15
CA ARG A 555 5.70 7.98 -9.56
C ARG A 555 6.70 9.02 -10.07
N ASN A 556 7.98 8.69 -9.88
CA ASN A 556 9.12 8.79 -10.81
C ASN A 556 9.07 9.83 -11.94
N ALA A 557 9.65 11.00 -11.63
CA ALA A 557 10.39 11.98 -12.49
C ALA A 557 10.17 13.40 -11.94
N LEU A 558 8.93 13.73 -11.57
CA LEU A 558 8.54 15.11 -11.24
C LEU A 558 8.77 15.49 -9.76
N LYS A 559 8.56 14.57 -8.81
CA LYS A 559 8.99 14.76 -7.41
C LYS A 559 10.51 14.70 -7.26
N PHE A 560 11.17 13.88 -8.09
CA PHE A 560 12.62 13.92 -8.23
C PHE A 560 13.05 15.32 -8.70
N TYR A 561 12.40 15.88 -9.72
CA TYR A 561 12.65 17.24 -10.20
C TYR A 561 12.46 18.35 -9.15
N GLU A 562 11.41 18.29 -8.32
CA GLU A 562 11.18 19.26 -7.23
C GLU A 562 12.24 19.14 -6.13
N LYS A 563 12.57 17.92 -5.72
CA LYS A 563 13.65 17.63 -4.78
C LYS A 563 15.01 18.08 -5.34
N GLU A 564 15.27 17.85 -6.63
CA GLU A 564 16.47 18.33 -7.30
C GLU A 564 16.54 19.87 -7.27
N ARG A 565 15.41 20.57 -7.46
CA ARG A 565 15.35 22.04 -7.46
C ARG A 565 15.48 22.65 -6.06
N ALA A 566 14.95 22.01 -5.02
CA ALA A 566 14.99 22.49 -3.64
C ALA A 566 16.27 22.08 -2.88
N HIS A 567 16.74 20.85 -3.03
CA HIS A 567 17.88 20.32 -2.28
C HIS A 567 19.24 20.57 -2.94
N HIS A 568 19.31 20.93 -4.22
CA HIS A 568 20.58 21.31 -4.87
C HIS A 568 20.66 22.81 -5.07
N ILE A 569 21.60 23.46 -4.38
CA ILE A 569 21.81 24.91 -4.51
C ILE A 569 22.42 25.30 -5.86
N THR A 570 23.24 24.42 -6.45
CA THR A 570 23.86 24.64 -7.75
C THR A 570 23.01 24.08 -8.89
N ASP A 571 23.20 24.59 -10.10
CA ASP A 571 22.49 24.14 -11.31
C ASP A 571 23.00 22.77 -11.83
N LYS A 572 23.89 22.08 -11.11
CA LYS A 572 24.46 20.80 -11.55
C LYS A 572 23.38 19.76 -11.79
N ALA A 573 22.42 19.66 -10.87
CA ALA A 573 21.23 18.83 -10.99
C ALA A 573 20.42 19.19 -12.24
N GLU A 574 20.12 20.47 -12.41
CA GLU A 574 19.30 20.99 -13.52
C GLU A 574 19.95 20.75 -14.88
N ARG A 575 21.29 20.80 -14.97
CA ARG A 575 22.04 20.46 -16.19
C ARG A 575 22.02 18.97 -16.52
N LEU A 576 21.70 18.10 -15.56
CA LEU A 576 21.54 16.66 -15.79
C LEU A 576 20.13 16.29 -16.23
N LEU A 577 19.11 17.07 -15.83
CA LEU A 577 17.69 16.77 -16.09
C LEU A 577 17.34 16.58 -17.59
N PRO A 578 17.90 17.36 -18.55
CA PRO A 578 17.67 17.12 -19.98
C PRO A 578 18.10 15.72 -20.45
N LYS A 579 19.08 15.09 -19.79
CA LYS A 579 19.54 13.74 -20.12
C LYS A 579 18.52 12.65 -19.74
N PHE A 580 17.58 12.98 -18.88
CA PHE A 580 16.51 12.10 -18.40
C PHE A 580 15.13 12.56 -18.88
N TYR A 581 15.08 13.52 -19.83
CA TYR A 581 13.83 13.97 -20.42
C TYR A 581 13.26 12.88 -21.32
N VAL A 582 12.06 12.41 -20.98
CA VAL A 582 11.34 11.38 -21.74
C VAL A 582 10.25 12.02 -22.60
N ARG A 583 9.38 12.84 -21.97
CA ARG A 583 8.28 13.59 -22.60
C ARG A 583 7.75 14.66 -21.66
N GLU A 584 6.92 15.57 -22.15
CA GLU A 584 6.15 16.48 -21.29
C GLU A 584 5.10 15.74 -20.45
N ALA A 585 4.83 16.25 -19.25
CA ALA A 585 3.85 15.66 -18.35
C ALA A 585 2.43 15.84 -18.91
N ALA A 586 1.72 14.73 -19.12
CA ALA A 586 0.36 14.72 -19.66
C ALA A 586 -0.70 15.27 -18.69
N THR A 587 -0.42 15.23 -17.38
CA THR A 587 -1.31 15.72 -16.33
C THR A 587 -0.66 16.84 -15.52
N PRO A 588 -1.44 17.82 -15.06
CA PRO A 588 -0.97 18.79 -14.06
C PRO A 588 -0.44 18.07 -12.81
N ARG A 589 0.46 18.76 -12.10
CA ARG A 589 1.10 18.24 -10.90
C ARG A 589 0.09 18.06 -9.77
N SER A 590 0.24 16.99 -8.99
CA SER A 590 -0.60 16.77 -7.79
C SER A 590 -0.38 17.83 -6.71
N VAL A 591 0.81 18.44 -6.69
CA VAL A 591 1.14 19.57 -5.83
C VAL A 591 1.34 20.80 -6.72
N PRO A 592 0.58 21.90 -6.52
CA PRO A 592 0.59 23.03 -7.44
C PRO A 592 1.76 24.02 -7.22
N LEU A 593 2.73 23.69 -6.34
CA LEU A 593 3.85 24.57 -5.99
C LEU A 593 4.78 24.85 -7.16
N THR A 594 5.22 26.08 -7.33
CA THR A 594 5.97 26.55 -8.48
C THR A 594 7.41 26.93 -8.10
N PHE A 595 8.29 26.86 -9.10
CA PHE A 595 9.70 27.24 -9.01
C PHE A 595 10.04 28.15 -10.18
N LEU A 596 9.24 29.22 -10.35
CA LEU A 596 9.35 30.14 -11.49
C LEU A 596 10.72 30.85 -11.46
N PRO A 597 11.36 31.10 -12.62
CA PRO A 597 12.68 31.72 -12.66
C PRO A 597 12.77 33.09 -11.95
N ASP A 598 11.69 33.86 -12.00
CA ASP A 598 11.47 35.16 -11.36
C ASP A 598 10.72 35.04 -10.02
N GLY A 599 10.36 33.83 -9.59
CA GLY A 599 9.73 33.56 -8.29
C GLY A 599 10.69 33.78 -7.11
N PHE A 600 10.10 33.90 -5.92
CA PHE A 600 10.82 34.20 -4.67
C PHE A 600 11.97 33.22 -4.44
N TYR A 601 11.69 31.92 -4.46
CA TYR A 601 12.71 30.92 -4.12
C TYR A 601 13.88 30.93 -5.09
N ARG A 602 13.61 31.04 -6.39
CA ARG A 602 14.67 31.08 -7.42
C ARG A 602 15.51 32.34 -7.33
N THR A 603 14.90 33.47 -6.99
CA THR A 603 15.61 34.73 -6.74
C THR A 603 16.50 34.64 -5.50
N PHE A 604 15.97 34.12 -4.40
CA PHE A 604 16.75 33.88 -3.18
C PHE A 604 17.90 32.90 -3.43
N LYS A 605 17.64 31.76 -4.08
CA LYS A 605 18.64 30.72 -4.40
C LYS A 605 19.84 31.29 -5.15
N ARG A 606 19.63 32.12 -6.18
CA ARG A 606 20.73 32.79 -6.91
C ARG A 606 21.59 33.67 -6.00
N ARG A 607 20.97 34.42 -5.09
CA ARG A 607 21.68 35.29 -4.15
C ARG A 607 22.42 34.49 -3.08
N ALA A 608 21.84 33.38 -2.63
CA ALA A 608 22.47 32.47 -1.68
C ALA A 608 23.72 31.80 -2.28
N VAL A 609 23.69 31.38 -3.55
CA VAL A 609 24.87 30.87 -4.28
C VAL A 609 26.02 31.89 -4.24
N GLU A 610 25.72 33.16 -4.53
CA GLU A 610 26.73 34.23 -4.50
C GLU A 610 27.26 34.48 -3.07
N ALA A 611 26.39 34.43 -2.06
CA ALA A 611 26.80 34.57 -0.67
C ALA A 611 27.70 33.42 -0.19
N LEU A 612 27.50 32.21 -0.72
CA LEU A 612 28.24 31.00 -0.36
C LEU A 612 29.47 30.74 -1.25
N LYS A 613 29.77 31.59 -2.23
CA LYS A 613 30.82 31.35 -3.24
C LYS A 613 32.24 31.11 -2.67
N ASN A 614 32.50 31.63 -1.47
CA ASN A 614 33.81 31.56 -0.81
C ASN A 614 33.92 30.42 0.22
N VAL A 615 32.92 29.56 0.35
CA VAL A 615 32.90 28.44 1.31
C VAL A 615 32.53 27.12 0.62
N ASP A 616 33.06 26.00 1.12
CA ASP A 616 32.65 24.66 0.70
C ASP A 616 31.44 24.22 1.51
N PHE A 617 30.25 24.72 1.13
CA PHE A 617 28.99 24.42 1.82
C PHE A 617 28.48 22.99 1.59
N HIS A 618 29.18 22.17 0.79
CA HIS A 618 28.88 20.75 0.61
C HIS A 618 29.50 19.86 1.69
N LYS A 619 30.33 20.43 2.58
CA LYS A 619 30.95 19.73 3.71
C LYS A 619 30.54 20.39 5.03
N PRO A 620 30.42 19.60 6.11
CA PRO A 620 30.20 20.16 7.43
C PRO A 620 31.41 20.99 7.87
N SER A 621 31.16 22.12 8.52
CA SER A 621 32.22 22.99 9.03
C SER A 621 33.01 22.30 10.15
N THR A 622 34.28 22.66 10.33
CA THR A 622 35.07 22.17 11.49
C THR A 622 34.39 22.56 12.81
N THR A 623 33.78 23.74 12.87
CA THR A 623 33.06 24.23 14.05
C THR A 623 31.88 23.32 14.42
N THR A 624 31.00 23.00 13.47
CA THR A 624 29.84 22.12 13.74
C THR A 624 30.27 20.68 14.02
N ASN A 625 31.35 20.20 13.40
CA ASN A 625 31.96 18.90 13.72
C ASN A 625 32.44 18.85 15.18
N LEU A 626 33.18 19.88 15.63
CA LEU A 626 33.68 19.96 17.01
C LEU A 626 32.54 20.04 18.03
N ILE A 627 31.48 20.80 17.74
CA ILE A 627 30.31 20.91 18.63
C ILE A 627 29.66 19.54 18.80
N ILE A 628 29.31 18.86 17.70
CA ILE A 628 28.57 17.61 17.80
C ILE A 628 29.42 16.46 18.38
N ASP A 629 30.71 16.40 18.06
CA ASP A 629 31.61 15.39 18.63
C ASP A 629 31.80 15.62 20.14
N SER A 630 31.85 16.89 20.57
CA SER A 630 31.90 17.24 22.00
C SER A 630 30.62 16.86 22.73
N LEU A 631 29.45 17.10 22.10
CA LEU A 631 28.15 16.69 22.65
C LEU A 631 28.06 15.17 22.80
N ALA A 632 28.37 14.42 21.73
CA ALA A 632 28.34 12.97 21.76
C ALA A 632 29.31 12.37 22.79
N THR A 633 30.55 12.89 22.84
CA THR A 633 31.56 12.46 23.83
C THR A 633 31.06 12.73 25.25
N THR A 634 30.48 13.90 25.49
CA THR A 634 29.94 14.27 26.81
C THR A 634 28.76 13.38 27.20
N THR A 635 27.88 13.01 26.25
CA THR A 635 26.81 12.02 26.48
C THR A 635 27.39 10.69 26.98
N PHE A 636 28.42 10.16 26.32
CA PHE A 636 29.07 8.92 26.77
C PHE A 636 29.68 9.08 28.16
N VAL A 637 30.49 10.12 28.39
CA VAL A 637 31.14 10.36 29.70
C VAL A 637 30.11 10.47 30.82
N LEU A 638 29.08 11.31 30.66
CA LEU A 638 28.06 11.51 31.68
C LEU A 638 27.23 10.24 31.92
N SER A 639 26.90 9.49 30.86
CA SER A 639 26.15 8.22 31.01
C SER A 639 26.95 7.17 31.80
N LEU A 640 28.26 7.08 31.55
CA LEU A 640 29.17 6.18 32.27
C LEU A 640 29.33 6.61 33.73
N VAL A 641 29.53 7.90 33.99
CA VAL A 641 29.63 8.42 35.36
C VAL A 641 28.31 8.21 36.11
N ALA A 642 27.17 8.46 35.47
CA ALA A 642 25.85 8.20 36.07
C ALA A 642 25.66 6.72 36.42
N ALA A 643 26.12 5.81 35.56
CA ALA A 643 26.10 4.37 35.80
C ALA A 643 27.06 3.93 36.92
N LEU A 644 28.25 4.51 36.99
CA LEU A 644 29.27 4.21 38.00
C LEU A 644 28.87 4.69 39.40
N VAL A 645 28.34 5.90 39.52
CA VAL A 645 28.00 6.53 40.81
C VAL A 645 26.52 6.44 41.18
N HIS A 646 25.69 5.89 40.31
CA HIS A 646 24.24 5.74 40.49
C HIS A 646 23.51 7.08 40.75
N SER A 647 23.97 8.16 40.12
CA SER A 647 23.42 9.50 40.33
C SER A 647 22.37 9.88 39.29
N TYR A 648 21.13 10.06 39.74
CA TYR A 648 20.04 10.58 38.90
C TYR A 648 20.26 12.01 38.43
N ALA A 649 20.98 12.84 39.18
CA ALA A 649 21.30 14.21 38.77
C ALA A 649 22.23 14.23 37.55
N ILE A 650 23.26 13.36 37.56
CA ILE A 650 24.16 13.20 36.41
C ILE A 650 23.41 12.55 35.24
N LEU A 651 22.46 11.65 35.51
CA LEU A 651 21.62 11.05 34.47
C LEU A 651 20.76 12.08 33.74
N ILE A 652 20.17 13.05 34.46
CA ILE A 652 19.41 14.15 33.83
C ILE A 652 20.33 14.97 32.93
N LEU A 653 21.55 15.26 33.37
CA LEU A 653 22.53 15.97 32.54
C LEU A 653 22.94 15.13 31.32
N ALA A 654 23.16 13.82 31.48
CA ALA A 654 23.42 12.91 30.36
C ALA A 654 22.26 12.90 29.35
N SER A 655 21.01 12.96 29.84
CA SER A 655 19.80 13.01 29.01
C SER A 655 19.69 14.32 28.21
N LEU A 656 20.07 15.46 28.82
CA LEU A 656 20.15 16.75 28.12
C LEU A 656 21.19 16.67 26.98
N PHE A 657 22.37 16.12 27.24
CA PHE A 657 23.41 15.97 26.21
C PHE A 657 23.03 14.96 25.13
N LEU A 658 22.33 13.87 25.46
CA LEU A 658 21.78 12.95 24.48
C LEU A 658 20.77 13.66 23.57
N THR A 659 19.91 14.51 24.15
CA THR A 659 18.96 15.32 23.41
C THR A 659 19.66 16.26 22.44
N TRP A 660 20.64 17.03 22.93
CA TRP A 660 21.41 17.94 22.09
C TRP A 660 22.24 17.23 21.03
N THR A 661 22.79 16.06 21.34
CA THR A 661 23.49 15.19 20.36
C THR A 661 22.52 14.78 19.25
N THR A 662 21.30 14.37 19.61
CA THR A 662 20.26 13.96 18.66
C THR A 662 19.81 15.13 17.79
N VAL A 663 19.50 16.30 18.39
CA VAL A 663 19.12 17.49 17.63
C VAL A 663 20.25 17.95 16.71
N ALA A 664 21.50 18.01 17.20
CA ALA A 664 22.64 18.43 16.37
C ALA A 664 22.94 17.48 15.21
N ALA A 665 22.66 16.18 15.37
CA ALA A 665 22.86 15.19 14.32
C ALA A 665 21.95 15.41 13.10
N HIS A 666 20.82 16.11 13.24
CA HIS A 666 19.90 16.37 12.12
C HIS A 666 20.59 17.11 10.97
N ASN A 667 21.47 18.07 11.27
CA ASN A 667 22.26 18.84 10.29
C ASN A 667 22.99 17.91 9.30
N TYR A 668 23.48 16.77 9.80
CA TYR A 668 24.27 15.84 9.01
C TYR A 668 23.43 14.94 8.09
N PHE A 669 22.10 14.88 8.29
CA PHE A 669 21.20 14.13 7.42
C PHE A 669 20.98 14.76 6.07
N HIS A 670 20.99 16.09 6.02
CA HIS A 670 20.85 16.87 4.80
C HIS A 670 22.16 16.97 4.03
N MET A 671 23.26 16.55 4.63
CA MET A 671 24.58 16.52 4.00
C MET A 671 24.89 15.18 3.37
N ARG A 672 26.00 15.17 2.62
CA ARG A 672 26.62 13.93 2.14
C ARG A 672 26.87 12.96 3.30
N ASP A 673 26.67 11.67 3.01
CA ASP A 673 26.85 10.60 3.98
C ASP A 673 28.15 10.74 4.78
N ASN A 674 27.98 10.74 6.09
CA ASN A 674 29.05 10.90 7.07
C ASN A 674 28.68 10.16 8.36
N PHE A 675 29.68 9.74 9.12
CA PHE A 675 29.43 8.89 10.30
C PHE A 675 28.66 9.61 11.43
N ARG A 676 28.66 10.95 11.48
CA ARG A 676 28.00 11.73 12.55
C ARG A 676 26.48 11.64 12.49
N MET A 677 25.93 11.23 11.35
CA MET A 677 24.52 10.86 11.20
C MET A 677 24.11 9.77 12.20
N TYR A 678 25.02 8.85 12.54
CA TYR A 678 24.74 7.78 13.49
C TYR A 678 24.62 8.27 14.93
N TYR A 679 25.07 9.49 15.27
CA TYR A 679 24.82 10.04 16.60
C TYR A 679 23.33 10.23 16.89
N PHE A 680 22.51 10.43 15.85
CA PHE A 680 21.06 10.43 15.99
C PHE A 680 20.52 9.07 16.42
N ASP A 681 21.11 7.98 15.90
CA ASP A 681 20.67 6.62 16.21
C ASP A 681 20.87 6.24 17.68
N LEU A 682 21.72 6.95 18.44
CA LEU A 682 21.86 6.78 19.90
C LEU A 682 20.55 6.98 20.67
N SER A 683 19.60 7.73 20.09
CA SER A 683 18.28 8.03 20.66
C SER A 683 17.21 6.99 20.37
N MET A 684 17.55 5.87 19.71
CA MET A 684 16.63 4.88 19.12
C MET A 684 15.94 5.33 17.82
N LEU A 685 15.89 6.63 17.51
CA LEU A 685 15.40 7.11 16.21
C LEU A 685 16.28 6.60 15.07
N SER A 686 15.70 6.33 13.90
CA SER A 686 16.43 5.80 12.74
C SER A 686 16.87 6.91 11.80
N SER A 687 18.19 7.10 11.62
CA SER A 687 18.73 8.04 10.63
C SER A 687 18.27 7.75 9.20
N LYS A 688 17.99 6.48 8.88
CA LYS A 688 17.49 6.04 7.57
C LYS A 688 16.07 6.53 7.34
N ASN A 689 15.19 6.23 8.29
CA ASN A 689 13.76 6.57 8.18
C ASN A 689 13.57 8.08 8.30
N TRP A 690 14.31 8.74 9.19
CA TRP A 690 14.19 10.19 9.39
C TRP A 690 14.60 10.98 8.15
N ARG A 691 15.61 10.54 7.39
CA ARG A 691 15.95 11.14 6.09
C ARG A 691 14.79 11.09 5.08
N ILE A 692 13.94 10.07 5.16
CA ILE A 692 12.78 9.94 4.28
C ILE A 692 11.65 10.83 4.79
N THR A 693 11.26 10.67 6.05
CA THR A 693 10.09 11.35 6.62
C THR A 693 10.32 12.84 6.87
N HIS A 694 11.54 13.25 7.21
CA HIS A 694 11.86 14.64 7.51
C HIS A 694 12.36 15.37 6.26
N ALA A 695 13.47 14.89 5.67
CA ALA A 695 14.13 15.62 4.59
C ALA A 695 13.38 15.55 3.24
N MET A 696 12.57 14.51 2.99
CA MET A 696 11.83 14.35 1.72
C MET A 696 10.34 14.70 1.81
N SER A 697 9.80 14.94 3.02
CA SER A 697 8.40 15.26 3.24
C SER A 697 8.24 16.58 3.98
N HIS A 698 8.62 16.61 5.26
CA HIS A 698 8.47 17.80 6.10
C HIS A 698 9.14 19.04 5.50
N HIS A 699 10.38 18.92 5.01
CA HIS A 699 11.07 20.06 4.36
C HIS A 699 10.55 20.43 2.97
N MET A 700 9.72 19.61 2.34
CA MET A 700 9.17 19.92 1.01
C MET A 700 7.77 20.51 1.09
N TYR A 701 7.01 20.10 2.11
CA TYR A 701 5.59 20.40 2.24
C TYR A 701 5.18 20.65 3.70
N PRO A 702 5.94 21.44 4.49
CA PRO A 702 5.74 21.55 5.94
C PRO A 702 4.33 22.00 6.28
N ASN A 703 3.75 21.42 7.33
CA ASN A 703 2.39 21.71 7.81
C ASN A 703 1.26 21.45 6.80
N THR A 704 1.53 20.82 5.66
CA THR A 704 0.50 20.41 4.70
C THR A 704 0.04 18.96 4.95
N ILE A 705 -0.98 18.48 4.23
CA ILE A 705 -1.37 17.06 4.22
C ILE A 705 -0.30 16.14 3.59
N TRP A 706 0.67 16.72 2.88
CA TRP A 706 1.81 16.00 2.31
C TRP A 706 3.01 15.95 3.26
N ASP A 707 2.89 16.55 4.45
CA ASP A 707 3.83 16.40 5.55
C ASP A 707 3.53 15.12 6.34
N TYR A 708 4.44 14.14 6.27
CA TYR A 708 4.34 12.88 6.98
C TYR A 708 4.29 13.09 8.50
N GLU A 709 5.05 14.06 9.01
CA GLU A 709 5.10 14.34 10.45
C GLU A 709 3.74 14.83 10.95
N MET A 710 3.07 15.67 10.17
CA MET A 710 1.70 16.11 10.47
C MET A 710 0.72 14.96 10.37
N TYR A 711 0.76 14.22 9.27
CA TYR A 711 -0.18 13.14 8.99
C TYR A 711 -0.18 12.06 10.09
N VAL A 712 1.00 11.61 10.54
CA VAL A 712 1.12 10.55 11.54
C VAL A 712 0.77 11.03 12.95
N VAL A 713 1.01 12.29 13.25
CA VAL A 713 0.82 12.84 14.59
C VAL A 713 -0.60 13.40 14.78
N GLU A 714 -1.29 13.80 13.71
CA GLU A 714 -2.64 14.40 13.73
C GLU A 714 -3.70 13.59 14.53
N PRO A 715 -3.73 12.24 14.52
CA PRO A 715 -4.66 11.47 15.35
C PRO A 715 -4.47 11.71 16.86
N PHE A 716 -3.27 12.09 17.29
CA PHE A 716 -2.92 12.33 18.69
C PHE A 716 -2.90 13.83 19.02
N LEU A 717 -2.25 14.64 18.17
CA LEU A 717 -2.09 16.08 18.33
C LEU A 717 -2.70 16.79 17.11
N GLN A 718 -3.94 17.25 17.26
CA GLN A 718 -4.72 17.79 16.14
C GLN A 718 -4.31 19.23 15.81
N TRP A 719 -3.35 19.44 14.90
CA TRP A 719 -2.89 20.77 14.50
C TRP A 719 -3.67 21.37 13.34
N TYR A 720 -4.32 20.58 12.47
CA TYR A 720 -5.07 21.15 11.34
C TYR A 720 -6.32 21.92 11.80
N PRO A 721 -6.54 23.17 11.34
CA PRO A 721 -7.78 23.89 11.60
C PRO A 721 -8.93 23.22 10.85
N ARG A 722 -9.82 22.52 11.58
CA ARG A 722 -11.03 21.93 11.00
C ARG A 722 -12.26 22.32 11.82
N LYS A 723 -13.38 22.58 11.12
CA LYS A 723 -14.65 22.96 11.76
C LYS A 723 -15.29 21.85 12.58
N ASP A 724 -14.95 20.59 12.28
CA ASP A 724 -15.44 19.39 12.95
C ASP A 724 -14.58 18.98 14.17
N LYS A 725 -13.49 19.70 14.45
CA LYS A 725 -12.62 19.42 15.59
C LYS A 725 -13.36 19.65 16.91
N SER A 726 -13.52 18.58 17.68
CA SER A 726 -14.13 18.64 19.01
C SER A 726 -13.25 19.41 19.99
N TYR A 727 -13.84 20.37 20.72
CA TYR A 727 -13.17 21.08 21.80
C TYR A 727 -12.58 20.12 22.85
N LEU A 728 -13.31 19.05 23.18
CA LEU A 728 -12.84 18.04 24.13
C LEU A 728 -11.60 17.31 23.61
N THR A 729 -11.57 16.94 22.33
CA THR A 729 -10.41 16.29 21.70
C THR A 729 -9.20 17.23 21.62
N GLY A 730 -9.42 18.51 21.33
CA GLY A 730 -8.35 19.52 21.39
C GLY A 730 -7.79 19.71 22.80
N MET A 731 -8.63 19.69 23.83
CA MET A 731 -8.18 19.72 25.24
C MET A 731 -7.43 18.46 25.64
N ILE A 732 -7.88 17.28 25.18
CA ILE A 732 -7.16 16.01 25.38
C ILE A 732 -5.78 16.10 24.72
N SER A 733 -5.69 16.58 23.47
CA SER A 733 -4.42 16.75 22.74
C SER A 733 -3.40 17.57 23.55
N LYS A 734 -3.84 18.67 24.17
CA LYS A 734 -3.00 19.50 25.05
C LYS A 734 -2.48 18.72 26.26
N ILE A 735 -3.34 17.95 26.92
CA ILE A 735 -2.99 17.18 28.12
C ILE A 735 -2.05 16.02 27.77
N ILE A 736 -2.26 15.35 26.63
CA ILE A 736 -1.46 14.18 26.24
C ILE A 736 -0.13 14.54 25.56
N SER A 737 0.05 15.78 25.10
CA SER A 737 1.27 16.21 24.40
C SER A 737 2.56 15.82 25.13
N PRO A 738 2.74 16.07 26.44
CA PRO A 738 3.97 15.66 27.14
C PRO A 738 4.19 14.14 27.18
N PHE A 739 3.11 13.35 27.22
CA PHE A 739 3.19 11.89 27.19
C PHE A 739 3.59 11.37 25.81
N VAL A 740 3.05 11.97 24.74
CA VAL A 740 3.46 11.68 23.36
C VAL A 740 4.95 11.97 23.18
N TRP A 741 5.42 13.13 23.66
CA TRP A 741 6.84 13.49 23.61
C TRP A 741 7.74 12.52 24.36
N MET A 742 7.33 12.09 25.56
CA MET A 742 8.08 11.13 26.37
C MET A 742 8.23 9.75 25.72
N LEU A 743 7.23 9.30 24.96
CA LEU A 743 7.20 7.96 24.36
C LEU A 743 7.78 7.90 22.95
N LEU A 744 8.04 9.05 22.30
CA LEU A 744 8.49 9.13 20.91
C LEU A 744 9.67 8.22 20.58
N PHE A 745 10.77 8.29 21.33
CA PHE A 745 11.98 7.49 21.08
C PHE A 745 11.71 5.99 21.22
N VAL A 746 10.91 5.60 22.22
CA VAL A 746 10.58 4.19 22.46
C VAL A 746 9.72 3.65 21.33
N VAL A 747 8.68 4.39 20.93
CA VAL A 747 7.78 3.99 19.85
C VAL A 747 8.52 3.86 18.52
N GLU A 748 9.33 4.85 18.15
CA GLU A 748 10.14 4.79 16.92
C GLU A 748 11.22 3.72 16.99
N GLY A 749 11.77 3.44 18.18
CA GLY A 749 12.68 2.32 18.42
C GLY A 749 12.00 0.95 18.20
N ILE A 750 10.81 0.74 18.74
CA ILE A 750 10.03 -0.49 18.53
C ILE A 750 9.72 -0.66 17.04
N LYS A 751 9.23 0.41 16.39
CA LYS A 751 8.94 0.44 14.95
C LYS A 751 10.18 0.11 14.12
N ARG A 752 11.34 0.68 14.45
CA ARG A 752 12.62 0.40 13.77
C ARG A 752 12.91 -1.09 13.74
N TYR A 753 12.93 -1.76 14.89
CA TYR A 753 13.26 -3.18 14.95
C TYR A 753 12.16 -4.06 14.38
N TYR A 754 10.89 -3.69 14.55
CA TYR A 754 9.78 -4.36 13.88
C TYR A 754 10.01 -4.42 12.37
N LEU A 755 10.28 -3.27 11.74
CA LEU A 755 10.55 -3.19 10.29
C LEU A 755 11.79 -3.98 9.87
N VAL A 756 12.85 -4.00 10.68
CA VAL A 756 14.04 -4.83 10.41
C VAL A 756 13.67 -6.32 10.37
N TYR A 757 12.85 -6.80 11.31
CA TYR A 757 12.44 -8.19 11.37
C TYR A 757 11.39 -8.59 10.34
N THR A 758 10.43 -7.70 10.01
CA THR A 758 9.29 -8.07 9.16
C THR A 758 9.44 -7.66 7.70
N GLU A 759 10.03 -6.49 7.43
CA GLU A 759 10.08 -5.91 6.07
C GLU A 759 11.47 -6.04 5.45
N TYR A 760 12.51 -5.62 6.16
CA TYR A 760 13.85 -5.49 5.58
C TYR A 760 14.65 -6.80 5.61
N GLY A 761 14.44 -7.64 6.62
CA GLY A 761 15.12 -8.93 6.77
C GLY A 761 16.64 -8.86 6.97
N VAL A 762 17.21 -7.66 7.15
CA VAL A 762 18.65 -7.42 7.26
C VAL A 762 18.93 -6.35 8.31
N PHE A 763 19.89 -6.63 9.19
CA PHE A 763 20.41 -5.68 10.18
C PHE A 763 21.56 -4.85 9.58
N GLU A 764 21.49 -3.53 9.71
CA GLU A 764 22.58 -2.62 9.32
C GLU A 764 23.37 -2.14 10.55
N PHE A 765 24.57 -1.59 10.35
CA PHE A 765 25.40 -1.04 11.46
C PHE A 765 24.62 -0.05 12.33
N ARG A 766 23.78 0.80 11.71
CA ARG A 766 22.94 1.76 12.44
C ARG A 766 22.03 1.10 13.46
N ASP A 767 21.55 -0.12 13.21
CA ASP A 767 20.62 -0.84 14.10
C ASP A 767 21.32 -1.39 15.34
N PHE A 768 22.64 -1.39 15.36
CA PHE A 768 23.43 -1.68 16.55
C PHE A 768 23.72 -0.42 17.40
N VAL A 769 23.76 0.76 16.78
CA VAL A 769 24.15 2.03 17.41
C VAL A 769 23.35 2.38 18.68
N PRO A 770 22.00 2.21 18.73
CA PRO A 770 21.23 2.53 19.94
C PRO A 770 21.69 1.74 21.19
N PHE A 771 22.33 0.58 21.00
CA PHE A 771 22.80 -0.27 22.08
C PHE A 771 24.22 0.07 22.57
N LEU A 772 24.95 0.99 21.92
CA LEU A 772 26.29 1.38 22.37
C LEU A 772 26.30 2.01 23.76
N LEU A 773 25.32 2.86 24.08
CA LEU A 773 25.18 3.47 25.41
C LEU A 773 24.89 2.41 26.50
N PRO A 774 23.85 1.57 26.43
CA PRO A 774 23.59 0.60 27.47
C PRO A 774 24.69 -0.47 27.59
N ILE A 775 25.33 -0.86 26.48
CA ILE A 775 26.48 -1.77 26.50
C ILE A 775 27.65 -1.13 27.26
N SER A 776 28.02 0.11 26.94
CA SER A 776 29.12 0.80 27.62
C SER A 776 28.83 1.07 29.10
N MET A 777 27.60 1.48 29.44
CA MET A 777 27.15 1.63 30.84
C MET A 777 27.20 0.31 31.62
N SER A 778 26.94 -0.82 30.97
CA SER A 778 26.99 -2.15 31.60
C SER A 778 28.41 -2.58 31.98
N LEU A 779 29.45 -1.96 31.41
CA LEU A 779 30.85 -2.24 31.77
C LEU A 779 31.25 -1.64 33.12
N VAL A 780 30.57 -0.57 33.55
CA VAL A 780 30.90 0.16 34.79
C VAL A 780 29.83 0.03 35.88
N ALA A 781 28.61 -0.37 35.52
CA ALA A 781 27.54 -0.59 36.48
C ALA A 781 27.75 -1.88 37.30
N PRO A 782 27.39 -1.92 38.59
CA PRO A 782 27.51 -3.13 39.41
C PRO A 782 26.67 -4.31 38.92
N LYS A 783 25.59 -4.04 38.18
CA LYS A 783 24.70 -5.04 37.57
C LYS A 783 24.21 -4.52 36.22
N ILE A 784 24.15 -5.40 35.23
CA ILE A 784 23.65 -5.10 33.87
C ILE A 784 22.24 -4.49 33.93
N PHE A 785 21.37 -4.99 34.79
CA PHE A 785 20.00 -4.47 34.94
C PHE A 785 19.95 -3.00 35.40
N ILE A 786 20.94 -2.55 36.19
CA ILE A 786 21.02 -1.15 36.63
C ILE A 786 21.40 -0.26 35.45
N ALA A 787 22.36 -0.67 34.62
CA ALA A 787 22.73 0.05 33.40
C ALA A 787 21.53 0.17 32.45
N PHE A 788 20.80 -0.92 32.23
CA PHE A 788 19.60 -0.91 31.40
C PHE A 788 18.52 0.02 31.96
N LYS A 789 18.25 -0.02 33.27
CA LYS A 789 17.29 0.86 33.92
C LYS A 789 17.68 2.34 33.75
N LEU A 790 18.94 2.69 34.00
CA LEU A 790 19.45 4.06 33.85
C LEU A 790 19.37 4.54 32.40
N TRP A 791 19.78 3.70 31.44
CA TRP A 791 19.67 4.00 30.02
C TRP A 791 18.21 4.23 29.59
N PHE A 792 17.28 3.38 30.03
CA PHE A 792 15.87 3.54 29.71
C PHE A 792 15.28 4.84 30.29
N MET A 793 15.63 5.20 31.53
CA MET A 793 15.24 6.50 32.11
C MET A 793 15.84 7.68 31.33
N MET A 794 17.10 7.56 30.91
CA MET A 794 17.76 8.56 30.06
C MET A 794 17.03 8.74 28.72
N LEU A 795 16.57 7.66 28.09
CA LEU A 795 15.78 7.72 26.87
C LEU A 795 14.45 8.46 27.07
N LEU A 796 13.70 8.18 28.14
CA LEU A 796 12.41 8.84 28.39
C LEU A 796 12.58 10.34 28.66
N ILE A 797 13.60 10.73 29.44
CA ILE A 797 13.91 12.14 29.71
C ILE A 797 14.34 12.82 28.41
N SER A 798 15.25 12.20 27.66
CA SER A 798 15.74 12.76 26.40
C SER A 798 14.63 12.89 25.35
N SER A 799 13.75 11.90 25.23
CA SER A 799 12.57 11.95 24.35
C SER A 799 11.64 13.10 24.71
N THR A 800 11.38 13.31 26.01
CA THR A 800 10.56 14.42 26.49
C THR A 800 11.17 15.78 26.10
N MET A 801 12.48 15.93 26.30
CA MET A 801 13.21 17.16 25.96
C MET A 801 13.27 17.37 24.44
N PHE A 802 13.47 16.30 23.67
CA PHE A 802 13.45 16.34 22.21
C PHE A 802 12.09 16.79 21.69
N GLY A 803 10.98 16.22 22.18
CA GLY A 803 9.64 16.63 21.80
C GLY A 803 9.33 18.08 22.21
N LEU A 804 9.77 18.50 23.39
CA LEU A 804 9.64 19.90 23.83
C LEU A 804 10.39 20.86 22.89
N ILE A 805 11.58 20.50 22.41
CA ILE A 805 12.35 21.31 21.48
C ILE A 805 11.72 21.28 20.08
N GLY A 806 11.50 20.08 19.53
CA GLY A 806 11.08 19.84 18.14
C GLY A 806 9.65 20.31 17.83
N PHE A 807 8.65 19.91 18.61
CA PHE A 807 7.26 20.33 18.35
C PHE A 807 7.03 21.82 18.62
N ASN A 808 7.95 22.48 19.30
CA ASN A 808 7.93 23.93 19.52
C ASN A 808 9.02 24.65 18.73
N ALA A 809 9.62 23.99 17.72
CA ALA A 809 10.64 24.52 16.82
C ALA A 809 10.01 25.35 15.68
N ALA A 810 9.14 26.29 16.03
CA ALA A 810 8.63 27.31 15.12
C ALA A 810 7.77 26.85 13.92
N HIS A 811 7.15 25.67 13.98
CA HIS A 811 6.18 25.19 12.98
C HIS A 811 4.72 25.39 13.37
N HIS A 812 4.39 25.28 14.66
CA HIS A 812 3.01 25.15 15.10
C HIS A 812 2.56 26.38 15.87
N HIS A 813 1.80 27.25 15.23
CA HIS A 813 1.19 28.44 15.82
C HIS A 813 -0.11 28.78 15.05
N PRO A 814 -1.13 29.39 15.70
CA PRO A 814 -2.34 29.87 15.03
C PRO A 814 -2.13 30.83 13.86
N ASP A 815 -0.96 31.46 13.81
CA ASP A 815 -0.57 32.47 12.82
C ASP A 815 0.61 31.97 11.95
N ILE A 816 0.81 30.65 11.91
CA ILE A 816 1.68 29.94 11.00
C ILE A 816 0.80 29.03 10.15
N PHE A 817 1.08 28.97 8.85
CA PHE A 817 0.27 28.23 7.90
C PHE A 817 0.17 26.74 8.23
N HIS A 818 -1.04 26.19 8.18
CA HIS A 818 -1.35 24.75 8.22
C HIS A 818 -2.43 24.42 7.19
N ASP A 819 -2.41 23.21 6.65
CA ASP A 819 -3.49 22.78 5.75
C ASP A 819 -4.87 22.85 6.41
N GLY A 820 -5.80 23.48 5.70
CA GLY A 820 -7.07 23.94 6.25
C GLY A 820 -7.14 25.47 6.36
N ASP A 821 -6.00 26.16 6.37
CA ASP A 821 -5.94 27.61 6.15
C ASP A 821 -6.18 27.98 4.68
N VAL A 822 -6.44 29.28 4.43
CA VAL A 822 -6.50 29.79 3.06
C VAL A 822 -5.08 29.73 2.51
N TYR A 823 -4.90 29.17 1.30
CA TYR A 823 -3.62 29.08 0.59
C TYR A 823 -3.27 30.38 -0.11
N ARG A 824 -1.98 30.74 -0.18
CA ARG A 824 -1.54 31.93 -0.92
C ARG A 824 -1.82 31.79 -2.41
N ASN A 825 -2.15 32.90 -3.07
CA ASN A 825 -2.47 32.88 -4.50
C ASN A 825 -1.22 32.59 -5.35
N ASP A 826 -0.08 33.12 -4.91
CA ASP A 826 1.26 32.92 -5.47
C ASP A 826 1.91 31.67 -4.87
N LEU A 827 1.64 30.53 -5.50
CA LEU A 827 2.10 29.21 -5.06
C LEU A 827 3.61 28.99 -5.28
N ASP A 828 4.47 29.97 -5.03
CA ASP A 828 5.93 29.77 -5.00
C ASP A 828 6.31 28.89 -3.81
N TRP A 829 7.16 27.89 -4.04
CA TRP A 829 7.56 26.93 -3.01
C TRP A 829 8.21 27.62 -1.80
N GLY A 830 9.17 28.53 -2.00
CA GLY A 830 9.90 29.16 -0.89
C GLY A 830 9.02 30.11 -0.09
N LEU A 831 8.02 30.70 -0.72
CA LEU A 831 7.00 31.49 -0.04
C LEU A 831 6.13 30.65 0.90
N LEU A 832 5.71 29.45 0.46
CA LEU A 832 4.97 28.53 1.31
C LEU A 832 5.81 28.03 2.50
N GLU A 833 7.09 27.70 2.27
CA GLU A 833 8.01 27.31 3.35
C GLU A 833 8.07 28.40 4.43
N ILE A 834 8.21 29.66 4.02
CA ILE A 834 8.27 30.80 4.94
C ILE A 834 6.94 30.98 5.69
N ASP A 835 5.80 30.76 5.04
CA ASP A 835 4.50 30.85 5.71
C ASP A 835 4.33 29.77 6.81
N ALA A 836 4.92 28.59 6.61
CA ALA A 836 4.82 27.41 7.47
C ALA A 836 5.85 27.32 8.61
N VAL A 837 6.88 28.18 8.64
CA VAL A 837 7.89 28.21 9.71
C VAL A 837 8.05 29.61 10.29
N ARG A 838 8.80 29.79 11.39
CA ARG A 838 9.24 31.12 11.90
C ARG A 838 10.68 31.04 12.42
N ASP A 839 11.35 32.19 12.47
CA ASP A 839 12.65 32.30 13.13
C ASP A 839 12.48 32.75 14.59
N ARG A 840 13.51 32.51 15.41
CA ARG A 840 13.43 32.68 16.86
C ARG A 840 14.46 33.68 17.39
N LYS A 841 13.98 34.59 18.24
CA LYS A 841 14.84 35.51 19.01
C LYS A 841 15.76 34.69 19.93
N VAL A 842 17.01 35.10 20.11
CA VAL A 842 18.03 34.46 20.97
C VAL A 842 18.57 33.13 20.44
N ILE A 843 17.73 32.19 20.02
CA ILE A 843 18.19 30.89 19.50
C ILE A 843 19.05 31.08 18.25
N ASP A 844 18.62 31.94 17.34
CA ASP A 844 19.30 32.15 16.06
C ASP A 844 20.59 32.99 16.17
N ASP A 845 20.89 33.54 17.35
CA ASP A 845 22.04 34.43 17.57
C ASP A 845 23.32 33.66 17.98
N SER A 846 23.22 32.35 18.22
CA SER A 846 24.33 31.49 18.65
C SER A 846 24.36 30.18 17.88
N ILE A 847 25.49 29.86 17.23
CA ILE A 847 25.67 28.59 16.51
C ILE A 847 25.43 27.37 17.40
N PHE A 848 25.77 27.46 18.69
CA PHE A 848 25.53 26.37 19.63
C PHE A 848 24.03 26.15 19.85
N LEU A 849 23.25 27.22 20.08
CA LEU A 849 21.80 27.14 20.25
C LEU A 849 21.11 26.72 18.97
N VAL A 850 21.57 27.22 17.82
CA VAL A 850 21.12 26.80 16.49
C VAL A 850 21.24 25.29 16.32
N MET A 851 22.43 24.73 16.59
CA MET A 851 22.68 23.29 16.46
C MET A 851 21.89 22.45 17.46
N THR A 852 21.58 22.96 18.65
CA THR A 852 20.97 22.18 19.73
C THR A 852 19.45 22.36 19.86
N ASN A 853 18.86 23.33 19.15
CA ASN A 853 17.44 23.66 19.25
C ASN A 853 16.73 23.85 17.89
N PHE A 854 17.28 23.38 16.77
CA PHE A 854 16.74 23.62 15.40
C PHE A 854 16.65 25.11 15.02
N GLY A 855 17.69 25.91 15.34
CA GLY A 855 17.69 27.34 15.02
C GLY A 855 17.94 27.64 13.54
N SER A 856 17.89 28.92 13.17
CA SER A 856 17.93 29.38 11.76
C SER A 856 16.88 28.69 10.88
N HIS A 857 15.72 28.42 11.47
CA HIS A 857 14.76 27.44 10.99
C HIS A 857 14.24 27.77 9.58
N THR A 858 13.94 29.04 9.30
CA THR A 858 13.48 29.49 7.99
C THR A 858 14.53 29.25 6.90
N LEU A 859 15.79 29.62 7.17
CA LEU A 859 16.88 29.40 6.21
C LEU A 859 17.23 27.92 6.08
N HIS A 860 17.11 27.15 7.15
CA HIS A 860 17.29 25.70 7.11
C HIS A 860 16.24 25.03 6.22
N HIS A 861 14.97 25.45 6.28
CA HIS A 861 13.94 24.96 5.35
C HIS A 861 14.23 25.29 3.88
N LEU A 862 14.69 26.51 3.61
CA LEU A 862 14.98 26.95 2.25
C LEU A 862 16.28 26.36 1.67
N LEU A 863 17.27 26.07 2.54
CA LEU A 863 18.62 25.61 2.18
C LEU A 863 19.07 24.45 3.11
N PRO A 864 18.34 23.32 3.16
CA PRO A 864 18.56 22.30 4.18
C PRO A 864 19.94 21.64 4.11
N ILE A 865 20.53 21.60 2.91
CA ILE A 865 21.85 20.99 2.67
C ILE A 865 23.03 21.84 3.15
N VAL A 866 22.79 23.11 3.50
CA VAL A 866 23.84 24.02 3.96
C VAL A 866 24.04 23.84 5.45
N ASP A 867 25.29 23.61 5.85
CA ASP A 867 25.64 23.53 7.27
C ASP A 867 25.20 24.79 8.02
N HIS A 868 24.63 24.61 9.21
CA HIS A 868 24.14 25.70 10.05
C HIS A 868 25.20 26.78 10.33
N HIS A 869 26.49 26.45 10.25
CA HIS A 869 27.56 27.44 10.34
C HIS A 869 27.58 28.45 9.19
N TYR A 870 27.15 28.04 7.99
CA TYR A 870 27.18 28.86 6.78
C TYR A 870 25.84 29.56 6.50
N LEU A 871 24.72 29.11 7.08
CA LEU A 871 23.41 29.77 6.92
C LEU A 871 23.42 31.28 7.24
N PRO A 872 24.15 31.79 8.27
CA PRO A 872 24.24 33.23 8.53
C PRO A 872 24.75 34.06 7.35
N LEU A 873 25.59 33.49 6.48
CA LEU A 873 26.09 34.17 5.28
C LEU A 873 24.96 34.49 4.28
N CYS A 874 23.88 33.71 4.31
CA CYS A 874 22.72 33.88 3.43
C CYS A 874 21.67 34.87 3.97
N VAL A 875 21.78 35.32 5.23
CA VAL A 875 20.79 36.21 5.86
C VAL A 875 20.62 37.53 5.08
N PRO A 876 21.69 38.25 4.66
CA PRO A 876 21.52 39.48 3.87
C PRO A 876 20.80 39.23 2.53
N ALA A 877 21.11 38.12 1.87
CA ALA A 877 20.45 37.71 0.63
C ALA A 877 18.96 37.39 0.84
N PHE A 878 18.63 36.72 1.95
CA PHE A 878 17.27 36.40 2.35
C PHE A 878 16.46 37.66 2.63
N LEU A 879 16.95 38.55 3.50
CA LEU A 879 16.25 39.79 3.88
C LEU A 879 15.98 40.68 2.67
N LYS A 880 16.96 40.82 1.77
CA LYS A 880 16.78 41.56 0.51
C LYS A 880 15.70 40.95 -0.37
N THR A 881 15.58 39.63 -0.39
CA THR A 881 14.53 38.95 -1.17
C THR A 881 13.17 39.07 -0.51
N CYS A 882 13.09 39.02 0.82
CA CYS A 882 11.87 39.32 1.56
C CYS A 882 11.36 40.74 1.29
N GLU A 883 12.24 41.74 1.29
CA GLU A 883 11.89 43.13 0.96
C GLU A 883 11.31 43.26 -0.45
N GLU A 884 11.96 42.66 -1.45
CA GLU A 884 11.53 42.70 -2.85
C GLU A 884 10.15 42.05 -3.09
N PHE A 885 9.83 40.98 -2.37
CA PHE A 885 8.56 40.27 -2.47
C PHE A 885 7.53 40.70 -1.42
N ASN A 886 7.82 41.76 -0.65
CA ASN A 886 6.95 42.29 0.41
C ASN A 886 6.56 41.26 1.48
N VAL A 887 7.52 40.42 1.89
CA VAL A 887 7.36 39.32 2.85
C VAL A 887 7.97 39.69 4.19
N SER A 888 7.25 39.45 5.29
CA SER A 888 7.77 39.69 6.65
C SER A 888 8.82 38.65 7.06
N SER A 889 9.94 39.14 7.61
CA SER A 889 11.02 38.32 8.21
C SER A 889 11.02 38.34 9.73
N GLU A 890 9.87 38.68 10.35
CA GLU A 890 9.76 38.80 11.80
C GLU A 890 10.11 37.49 12.54
N LYS A 891 10.87 37.64 13.63
CA LYS A 891 11.20 36.57 14.57
C LYS A 891 10.30 36.63 15.80
N TRP A 892 9.97 35.47 16.36
CA TRP A 892 9.18 35.39 17.60
C TRP A 892 10.01 34.86 18.77
N THR A 893 9.52 35.03 20.00
CA THR A 893 10.18 34.44 21.17
C THR A 893 9.84 32.94 21.26
N GLN A 894 10.71 32.16 21.91
CA GLN A 894 10.42 30.74 22.17
C GLN A 894 9.13 30.56 23.00
N TRP A 895 8.81 31.51 23.89
CA TRP A 895 7.60 31.46 24.71
C TRP A 895 6.33 31.70 23.89
N ASP A 896 6.37 32.62 22.93
CA ASP A 896 5.24 32.87 22.03
C ASP A 896 4.91 31.61 21.21
N LEU A 897 5.95 30.97 20.66
CA LEU A 897 5.81 29.74 19.90
C LEU A 897 5.29 28.57 20.73
N LEU A 898 5.83 28.37 21.94
CA LEU A 898 5.35 27.32 22.85
C LEU A 898 3.86 27.53 23.19
N LYS A 899 3.48 28.76 23.55
CA LYS A 899 2.08 29.09 23.85
C LYS A 899 1.18 28.90 22.62
N GLY A 900 1.67 29.32 21.45
CA GLY A 900 0.99 29.16 20.18
C GLY A 900 0.76 27.71 19.81
N GLN A 901 1.75 26.85 19.97
CA GLN A 901 1.65 25.42 19.67
C GLN A 901 0.48 24.78 20.40
N PHE A 902 0.32 25.06 21.70
CA PHE A 902 -0.81 24.54 22.45
C PHE A 902 -2.14 25.19 22.01
N ASN A 903 -2.15 26.49 21.71
CA ASN A 903 -3.35 27.14 21.18
C ASN A 903 -3.81 26.54 19.85
N GLN A 904 -2.87 26.16 18.98
CA GLN A 904 -3.14 25.53 17.69
C GLN A 904 -3.91 24.21 17.84
N LEU A 905 -3.64 23.41 18.86
CA LEU A 905 -4.32 22.13 19.11
C LEU A 905 -5.84 22.26 19.29
N THR A 906 -6.32 23.45 19.69
CA THR A 906 -7.75 23.75 19.84
C THR A 906 -8.30 24.66 18.73
N ARG A 907 -7.48 25.06 17.75
CA ARG A 907 -7.91 25.95 16.68
C ARG A 907 -8.82 25.22 15.70
N THR A 908 -9.94 25.86 15.37
CA THR A 908 -10.92 25.41 14.37
C THR A 908 -11.09 26.40 13.23
N ASP A 909 -10.74 27.66 13.45
CA ASP A 909 -10.96 28.74 12.49
C ASP A 909 -9.90 28.73 11.39
N VAL A 910 -10.37 28.89 10.16
CA VAL A 910 -9.56 29.06 8.95
C VAL A 910 -9.01 30.49 8.92
N LYS A 911 -7.71 30.66 8.66
CA LYS A 911 -7.06 31.98 8.57
C LYS A 911 -6.30 32.16 7.25
N LYS A 912 -6.07 33.42 6.89
CA LYS A 912 -5.08 33.82 5.87
C LYS A 912 -3.75 34.06 6.58
N ASN A 913 -2.87 33.06 6.57
CA ASN A 913 -1.61 33.05 7.35
C ASN A 913 -0.36 33.39 6.52
N TYR A 914 -0.49 34.22 5.47
CA TYR A 914 0.66 34.62 4.64
C TYR A 914 1.47 35.70 5.35
N ARG A 915 2.79 35.63 5.25
CA ARG A 915 3.67 36.69 5.72
C ARG A 915 3.64 37.89 4.76
N GLU A 916 2.70 38.81 4.95
CA GLU A 916 2.69 40.10 4.25
C GLU A 916 3.23 41.20 5.18
N CYS A 917 4.05 42.12 4.67
CA CYS A 917 4.36 43.35 5.41
C CYS A 917 3.06 44.16 5.57
N SER A 918 2.74 44.60 6.79
CA SER A 918 1.59 45.47 7.01
C SER A 918 1.78 46.77 6.21
N SER A 919 0.74 47.19 5.49
CA SER A 919 0.69 48.48 4.81
C SER A 919 0.49 49.62 5.83
N SER A 920 1.36 49.71 6.84
CA SER A 920 1.33 50.77 7.85
C SER A 920 2.73 51.01 8.43
N THR A 921 3.57 51.72 7.68
CA THR A 921 4.47 52.79 8.15
C THR A 921 5.26 53.33 6.95
N LYS A 922 4.62 54.24 6.21
CA LYS A 922 5.32 55.41 5.64
C LYS A 922 5.20 56.54 6.64
#